data_AF-A0A368GBF4-F1
#
_entry.id   AF-A0A368GBF4-F1
#
_cell.length_a   1.000
_cell.length_b   1.000
_cell.length_c   1.000
_cell.angle_alpha   90.00
_cell.angle_beta   90.00
_cell.angle_gamma   90.00
#
_symmetry.space_group_name_H-M   'P 1'
#
loop_
_entity.id
_entity.type
_entity.pdbx_description
1 polymer ?
#
loop_
_entity_poly.entity_id
_entity_poly.type
_entity_poly.pdbx_seq_one_letter_code
_entity_poly.pdbx_strand_id
1 'polypeptide(L)'
;MSRSNRNAFSAVVICVFVIMCLYLYHSIETRSIPSESLHREKTIANMKMNIDHLQNVLKNNRDEISELKKQVADVERRRNQDWAKQVEKENEVYDEKAEAEKALEKKVEQIAGDANHKAVEEEEKAVVPEPNRGNKVAIVHEFLKKTTLKSSLPVCEMRKEYTNVHTDVQMLDVYNLLTFDNPDGGVWKQGWDVVYDKEKVAQEKKLEVIVIPHSHCDPGWIKTFEEYYQSQTRNILDQMVKNLGDKESEMRFIYAEISFFELWWKDQTDDVRAKVKKLLASGQLEIVTGGWVMTDEANAHYFSIITELFEGHEWIKNHLGGFRPTSHWSIDPFGLSPSIPYLLTAANITNAAIQRIHYSVKKHLSKNKQLEFMWRQLWGYFTSRPFYKQMDRVLQHQLRAAEIAFSLKAMKGESPTDEIFAKLVLARRALSLFQHHDGVTGTAKDHVVVDYGNKMLAALEATEKVLSETLSDLISAEVGSTNNMVLDEYRKEQDTMPIRRPYAIGDFVVLFNTLSRSRVEPTCIYVTSVHATLKVDSDREIKQQISPVFVYSDGLLVQSNVFELCFVDELGPFGVSVYEVVESSTNEQISMPTITAKAGVKISEFKFDIVKGSVFSLENSLFSAQFDAVTGFLKSVTPKDHKEILVDLHYVHYGARGYKQLKSGNADNLSGAYLFLPDGEAKEIPRTEQQFVVIDGPVMKRVIVAGPPDLKILQ
;
A
#
# COMPACT_ATOMS: atom_id res chain seq x y z
N MET A 1 -94.49 43.96 35.84
CA MET A 1 -95.05 43.76 37.20
C MET A 1 -94.83 42.30 37.58
N SER A 2 -94.49 41.87 38.79
CA SER A 2 -93.96 42.56 39.99
C SER A 2 -92.61 41.91 40.39
N ARG A 3 -92.01 42.26 41.55
CA ARG A 3 -90.67 41.80 41.99
C ARG A 3 -90.47 40.27 42.11
N SER A 4 -91.54 39.46 42.09
CA SER A 4 -91.47 37.99 42.25
C SER A 4 -90.74 37.27 41.10
N ASN A 5 -90.96 37.68 39.84
CA ASN A 5 -90.55 36.86 38.68
C ASN A 5 -89.04 36.89 38.36
N ARG A 6 -88.25 37.84 38.89
CA ARG A 6 -86.79 37.81 38.70
C ARG A 6 -86.11 36.77 39.60
N ASN A 7 -86.59 36.58 40.83
CA ASN A 7 -86.01 35.62 41.75
C ASN A 7 -86.28 34.17 41.33
N ALA A 8 -87.46 33.88 40.77
CA ALA A 8 -87.78 32.58 40.21
C ALA A 8 -86.84 32.20 39.04
N PHE A 9 -86.57 33.14 38.12
CA PHE A 9 -85.69 32.87 36.98
C PHE A 9 -84.24 32.61 37.41
N SER A 10 -83.71 33.42 38.35
CA SER A 10 -82.38 33.18 38.91
C SER A 10 -82.28 31.85 39.68
N ALA A 11 -83.31 31.47 40.44
CA ALA A 11 -83.33 30.19 41.15
C ALA A 11 -83.34 29.00 40.19
N VAL A 12 -84.13 29.05 39.12
CA VAL A 12 -84.18 27.99 38.09
C VAL A 12 -82.83 27.86 37.37
N VAL A 13 -82.18 28.98 36.99
CA VAL A 13 -80.85 28.94 36.35
C VAL A 13 -79.80 28.34 37.28
N ILE A 14 -79.81 28.69 38.57
CA ILE A 14 -78.88 28.11 39.56
C ILE A 14 -79.16 26.61 39.76
N CYS A 15 -80.42 26.18 39.87
CA CYS A 15 -80.77 24.77 39.96
C CYS A 15 -80.32 23.97 38.72
N VAL A 16 -80.53 24.48 37.51
CA VAL A 16 -80.07 23.82 36.27
C VAL A 16 -78.54 23.75 36.22
N PHE A 17 -77.83 24.80 36.65
CA PHE A 17 -76.37 24.79 36.70
C PHE A 17 -75.83 23.79 37.72
N VAL A 18 -76.41 23.73 38.93
CA VAL A 18 -76.05 22.75 39.96
C VAL A 18 -76.36 21.31 39.51
N ILE A 19 -77.49 21.08 38.83
CA ILE A 19 -77.82 19.77 38.25
C ILE A 19 -76.82 19.37 37.15
N MET A 20 -76.42 20.29 36.25
CA MET A 20 -75.35 20.00 35.28
C MET A 20 -74.00 19.72 35.95
N CYS A 21 -73.62 20.50 36.97
CA CYS A 21 -72.38 20.25 37.72
C CYS A 21 -72.41 18.89 38.43
N LEU A 22 -73.53 18.51 39.06
CA LEU A 22 -73.69 17.19 39.68
C LEU A 22 -73.69 16.07 38.64
N TYR A 23 -74.33 16.24 37.48
CA TYR A 23 -74.35 15.23 36.41
C TYR A 23 -72.96 15.05 35.79
N LEU A 24 -72.21 16.14 35.59
CA LEU A 24 -70.81 16.09 35.15
C LEU A 24 -69.91 15.44 36.20
N TYR A 25 -70.04 15.80 37.49
CA TYR A 25 -69.28 15.20 38.58
C TYR A 25 -69.56 13.69 38.69
N HIS A 26 -70.83 13.27 38.63
CA HIS A 26 -71.20 11.85 38.66
C HIS A 26 -70.73 11.08 37.41
N SER A 27 -70.62 11.75 36.26
CA SER A 27 -70.03 11.17 35.03
C SER A 27 -68.50 11.00 35.09
N ILE A 28 -67.82 11.74 35.99
CA ILE A 28 -66.36 11.71 36.17
C ILE A 28 -65.94 10.66 37.20
N GLU A 29 -66.79 10.35 38.20
CA GLU A 29 -66.40 9.50 39.35
C GLU A 29 -66.93 8.04 39.30
N THR A 30 -67.61 7.60 38.23
CA THR A 30 -68.18 6.23 38.13
C THR A 30 -67.78 5.43 36.87
N ARG A 31 -66.58 5.65 36.33
CA ARG A 31 -65.96 4.77 35.31
C ARG A 31 -64.47 4.50 35.57
N SER A 32 -64.16 3.81 36.67
CA SER A 32 -62.88 3.12 36.83
C SER A 32 -63.03 1.86 37.69
N ILE A 33 -62.13 0.88 37.48
CA ILE A 33 -61.91 -0.30 38.35
C ILE A 33 -63.11 -1.28 38.39
N PRO A 34 -63.16 -2.28 37.49
CA PRO A 34 -62.59 -3.58 37.91
C PRO A 34 -61.83 -4.39 36.84
N SER A 35 -61.84 -4.00 35.56
CA SER A 35 -61.17 -4.80 34.50
C SER A 35 -59.65 -4.63 34.47
N GLU A 36 -59.15 -3.41 34.68
CA GLU A 36 -57.70 -3.14 34.65
C GLU A 36 -56.94 -3.70 35.87
N SER A 37 -57.53 -3.74 37.07
CA SER A 37 -56.85 -4.31 38.24
C SER A 37 -56.65 -5.81 38.09
N LEU A 38 -57.69 -6.55 37.67
CA LEU A 38 -57.61 -8.00 37.43
C LEU A 38 -56.64 -8.34 36.29
N HIS A 39 -56.55 -7.49 35.25
CA HIS A 39 -55.58 -7.67 34.18
C HIS A 39 -54.15 -7.33 34.63
N ARG A 40 -53.95 -6.25 35.41
CA ARG A 40 -52.65 -5.93 36.02
C ARG A 40 -52.18 -7.02 36.98
N GLU A 41 -53.05 -7.58 37.82
CA GLU A 41 -52.68 -8.66 38.73
C GLU A 41 -52.24 -9.93 37.98
N LYS A 42 -52.96 -10.34 36.93
CA LYS A 42 -52.53 -11.45 36.05
C LYS A 42 -51.20 -11.16 35.35
N THR A 43 -51.00 -9.93 34.86
CA THR A 43 -49.74 -9.52 34.22
C THR A 43 -48.58 -9.52 35.22
N ILE A 44 -48.79 -9.02 36.44
CA ILE A 44 -47.80 -9.03 37.53
C ILE A 44 -47.48 -10.47 37.97
N ALA A 45 -48.48 -11.36 38.05
CA ALA A 45 -48.27 -12.77 38.38
C ALA A 45 -47.44 -13.50 37.30
N ASN A 46 -47.75 -13.30 36.02
CA ASN A 46 -46.95 -13.84 34.91
C ASN A 46 -45.54 -13.24 34.88
N MET A 47 -45.39 -11.94 35.14
CA MET A 47 -44.07 -11.30 35.24
C MET A 47 -43.25 -11.89 36.40
N LYS A 48 -43.86 -12.17 37.56
CA LYS A 48 -43.20 -12.86 38.67
C LYS A 48 -42.76 -14.27 38.29
N MET A 49 -43.63 -15.11 37.72
CA MET A 49 -43.23 -16.45 37.26
C MET A 49 -42.10 -16.40 36.22
N ASN A 50 -42.12 -15.44 35.30
CA ASN A 50 -41.04 -15.25 34.33
C ASN A 50 -39.74 -14.79 34.99
N ILE A 51 -39.80 -13.91 36.00
CA ILE A 51 -38.63 -13.49 36.79
C ILE A 51 -38.06 -14.68 37.57
N ASP A 52 -38.88 -15.47 38.25
CA ASP A 52 -38.45 -16.65 39.01
C ASP A 52 -37.83 -17.72 38.08
N HIS A 53 -38.41 -17.93 36.90
CA HIS A 53 -37.86 -18.81 35.87
C HIS A 53 -36.50 -18.29 35.36
N LEU A 54 -36.39 -17.00 35.02
CA LEU A 54 -35.15 -16.38 34.57
C LEU A 54 -34.08 -16.38 35.67
N GLN A 55 -34.45 -16.26 36.95
CA GLN A 55 -33.52 -16.40 38.09
C GLN A 55 -32.98 -17.84 38.20
N ASN A 56 -33.81 -18.86 38.00
CA ASN A 56 -33.37 -20.25 37.95
C ASN A 56 -32.44 -20.52 36.74
N VAL A 57 -32.75 -19.99 35.55
CA VAL A 57 -31.85 -20.09 34.38
C VAL A 57 -30.52 -19.38 34.65
N LEU A 58 -30.54 -18.18 35.24
CA LEU A 58 -29.32 -17.45 35.65
C LEU A 58 -28.49 -18.23 36.67
N LYS A 59 -29.14 -18.93 37.60
CA LYS A 59 -28.46 -19.80 38.58
C LYS A 59 -27.80 -20.99 37.88
N ASN A 60 -28.54 -21.74 37.08
CA ASN A 60 -28.02 -22.89 36.34
C ASN A 60 -26.83 -22.50 35.44
N ASN A 61 -26.95 -21.42 34.67
CA ASN A 61 -25.88 -20.92 33.82
C ASN A 61 -24.65 -20.47 34.63
N ARG A 62 -24.83 -19.94 35.84
CA ARG A 62 -23.72 -19.55 36.73
C ARG A 62 -22.99 -20.77 37.28
N ASP A 63 -23.72 -21.83 37.61
CA ASP A 63 -23.16 -23.10 38.06
C ASP A 63 -22.40 -23.80 36.90
N GLU A 64 -22.95 -23.78 35.69
CA GLU A 64 -22.31 -24.29 34.46
C GLU A 64 -21.02 -23.52 34.09
N ILE A 65 -21.05 -22.19 34.17
CA ILE A 65 -19.85 -21.34 33.99
C ILE A 65 -18.80 -21.61 35.07
N SER A 66 -19.21 -21.93 36.30
CA SER A 66 -18.28 -22.29 37.38
C SER A 66 -17.56 -23.62 37.07
N GLU A 67 -18.28 -24.60 36.52
CA GLU A 67 -17.71 -25.88 36.15
C GLU A 67 -16.82 -25.79 34.91
N LEU A 68 -17.22 -25.04 33.87
CA LEU A 68 -16.38 -24.74 32.72
C LEU A 68 -15.08 -24.01 33.12
N LYS A 69 -15.12 -23.11 34.10
CA LYS A 69 -13.91 -22.46 34.63
C LYS A 69 -12.94 -23.43 35.31
N LYS A 70 -13.44 -24.46 36.01
CA LYS A 70 -12.57 -25.52 36.53
C LYS A 70 -11.94 -26.32 35.40
N GLN A 71 -12.72 -26.69 34.38
CA GLN A 71 -12.23 -27.45 33.23
C GLN A 71 -11.13 -26.68 32.47
N VAL A 72 -11.31 -25.38 32.23
CA VAL A 72 -10.28 -24.51 31.64
C VAL A 72 -9.03 -24.47 32.52
N ALA A 73 -9.16 -24.25 33.83
CA ALA A 73 -8.03 -24.20 34.75
C ALA A 73 -7.27 -25.55 34.88
N ASP A 74 -7.94 -26.68 34.66
CA ASP A 74 -7.31 -28.01 34.59
C ASP A 74 -6.58 -28.22 33.24
N VAL A 75 -7.14 -27.74 32.12
CA VAL A 75 -6.48 -27.79 30.80
C VAL A 75 -5.24 -26.89 30.77
N GLU A 76 -5.32 -25.68 31.33
CA GLU A 76 -4.16 -24.79 31.46
C GLU A 76 -3.06 -25.39 32.35
N ARG A 77 -3.42 -26.08 33.44
CA ARG A 77 -2.44 -26.79 34.28
C ARG A 77 -1.72 -27.90 33.52
N ARG A 78 -2.44 -28.69 32.72
CA ARG A 78 -1.84 -29.74 31.87
C ARG A 78 -0.93 -29.14 30.80
N ARG A 79 -1.40 -28.12 30.07
CA ARG A 79 -0.60 -27.43 29.04
C ARG A 79 0.70 -26.87 29.62
N ASN A 80 0.66 -26.27 30.80
CA ASN A 80 1.86 -25.71 31.44
C ASN A 80 2.82 -26.81 31.95
N GLN A 81 2.31 -27.97 32.37
CA GLN A 81 3.14 -29.14 32.72
C GLN A 81 3.80 -29.78 31.48
N ASP A 82 3.08 -29.86 30.37
CA ASP A 82 3.63 -30.42 29.13
C ASP A 82 4.62 -29.45 28.47
N TRP A 83 4.37 -28.13 28.54
CA TRP A 83 5.33 -27.09 28.15
C TRP A 83 6.63 -27.18 28.97
N ALA A 84 6.54 -27.35 30.30
CA ALA A 84 7.72 -27.48 31.15
C ALA A 84 8.60 -28.68 30.75
N LYS A 85 8.00 -29.85 30.50
CA LYS A 85 8.72 -31.05 30.01
C LYS A 85 9.34 -30.85 28.63
N GLN A 86 8.69 -30.07 27.77
CA GLN A 86 9.20 -29.81 26.43
C GLN A 86 10.43 -28.89 26.49
N VAL A 87 10.40 -27.84 27.32
CA VAL A 87 11.56 -26.96 27.57
C VAL A 87 12.73 -27.74 28.20
N GLU A 88 12.45 -28.64 29.15
CA GLU A 88 13.47 -29.49 29.78
C GLU A 88 14.18 -30.38 28.74
N LYS A 89 13.40 -30.96 27.80
CA LYS A 89 13.92 -31.77 26.70
C LYS A 89 14.63 -30.97 25.60
N GLU A 90 14.20 -29.74 25.34
CA GLU A 90 14.89 -28.83 24.39
C GLU A 90 16.23 -28.35 24.95
N ASN A 91 16.36 -28.18 26.28
CA ASN A 91 17.62 -27.87 26.94
C ASN A 91 18.61 -29.06 26.88
N GLU A 92 18.15 -30.31 27.10
CA GLU A 92 19.00 -31.50 26.94
C GLU A 92 19.62 -31.57 25.52
N VAL A 93 18.82 -31.29 24.48
CA VAL A 93 19.29 -31.25 23.08
C VAL A 93 20.26 -30.08 22.83
N TYR A 94 20.08 -28.96 23.53
CA TYR A 94 20.99 -27.81 23.43
C TYR A 94 22.36 -28.11 24.04
N ASP A 95 22.39 -28.78 25.19
CA ASP A 95 23.62 -29.21 25.86
C ASP A 95 24.36 -30.30 25.04
N GLU A 96 23.65 -31.29 24.49
CA GLU A 96 24.24 -32.28 23.56
C GLU A 96 24.87 -31.60 22.33
N LYS A 97 24.20 -30.58 21.78
CA LYS A 97 24.70 -29.83 20.62
C LYS A 97 25.94 -28.99 20.97
N ALA A 98 25.99 -28.39 22.16
CA ALA A 98 27.15 -27.63 22.65
C ALA A 98 28.38 -28.54 22.92
N GLU A 99 28.18 -29.78 23.39
CA GLU A 99 29.26 -30.77 23.47
C GLU A 99 29.73 -31.22 22.08
N ALA A 100 28.81 -31.42 21.12
CA ALA A 100 29.15 -31.76 19.75
C ALA A 100 29.94 -30.66 19.03
N GLU A 101 29.61 -29.38 19.27
CA GLU A 101 30.35 -28.23 18.74
C GLU A 101 31.78 -28.16 19.30
N LYS A 102 31.96 -28.32 20.62
CA LYS A 102 33.30 -28.42 21.24
C LYS A 102 34.10 -29.62 20.70
N ALA A 103 33.45 -30.74 20.42
CA ALA A 103 34.10 -31.91 19.82
C ALA A 103 34.48 -31.67 18.34
N LEU A 104 33.75 -30.80 17.63
CA LEU A 104 34.05 -30.39 16.27
C LEU A 104 35.22 -29.39 16.22
N GLU A 105 35.20 -28.36 17.07
CA GLU A 105 36.31 -27.39 17.20
C GLU A 105 37.64 -28.11 17.48
N LYS A 106 37.64 -29.06 18.42
CA LYS A 106 38.83 -29.87 18.73
C LYS A 106 39.35 -30.70 17.55
N LYS A 107 38.47 -31.15 16.66
CA LYS A 107 38.85 -31.82 15.40
C LYS A 107 39.38 -30.84 14.37
N VAL A 108 38.82 -29.63 14.29
CA VAL A 108 39.30 -28.58 13.37
C VAL A 108 40.70 -28.11 13.76
N GLU A 109 40.98 -27.91 15.06
CA GLU A 109 42.35 -27.63 15.54
C GLU A 109 43.33 -28.77 15.22
N GLN A 110 42.88 -30.02 15.35
CA GLN A 110 43.70 -31.20 15.03
C GLN A 110 44.00 -31.31 13.52
N ILE A 111 43.04 -30.97 12.65
CA ILE A 111 43.23 -30.92 11.18
C ILE A 111 44.13 -29.74 10.79
N ALA A 112 44.02 -28.59 11.46
CA ALA A 112 44.88 -27.43 11.21
C ALA A 112 46.35 -27.67 11.62
N GLY A 113 46.59 -28.54 12.61
CA GLY A 113 47.95 -28.93 13.03
C GLY A 113 48.70 -29.79 12.01
N ASP A 114 48.01 -30.72 11.33
CA ASP A 114 48.63 -31.66 10.38
C ASP A 114 48.82 -31.07 8.97
N ALA A 115 48.09 -30.01 8.61
CA ALA A 115 48.11 -29.41 7.27
C ALA A 115 49.36 -28.57 6.95
N ASN A 116 50.31 -28.40 7.87
CA ASN A 116 51.48 -27.55 7.69
C ASN A 116 52.77 -28.32 7.38
N HIS A 117 52.69 -29.34 6.52
CA HIS A 117 53.88 -29.89 5.85
C HIS A 117 53.58 -30.58 4.51
N LYS A 118 54.14 -30.00 3.44
CA LYS A 118 54.45 -30.53 2.08
C LYS A 118 53.55 -30.09 0.91
N ALA A 119 54.24 -29.96 -0.23
CA ALA A 119 53.74 -29.92 -1.60
C ALA A 119 53.04 -28.63 -2.08
N VAL A 120 53.85 -27.56 -2.15
CA VAL A 120 53.93 -26.78 -3.40
C VAL A 120 54.39 -27.72 -4.53
N GLU A 121 53.91 -27.51 -5.76
CA GLU A 121 54.12 -28.33 -6.99
C GLU A 121 53.34 -29.67 -7.07
N GLU A 122 52.08 -29.62 -7.51
CA GLU A 122 51.51 -30.47 -8.60
C GLU A 122 50.04 -30.08 -8.90
N GLU A 123 49.81 -29.02 -9.69
CA GLU A 123 48.51 -28.72 -10.32
C GLU A 123 48.66 -28.41 -11.82
N GLU A 124 49.00 -29.45 -12.60
CA GLU A 124 48.61 -29.50 -14.01
C GLU A 124 47.67 -30.71 -14.24
N LYS A 125 46.50 -30.43 -14.83
CA LYS A 125 45.53 -31.38 -15.41
C LYS A 125 44.65 -32.20 -14.45
N ALA A 126 43.56 -31.58 -14.01
CA ALA A 126 42.26 -32.24 -13.95
C ALA A 126 41.16 -31.29 -14.48
N VAL A 127 40.53 -31.64 -15.61
CA VAL A 127 39.45 -30.84 -16.21
C VAL A 127 38.13 -31.15 -15.49
N VAL A 128 37.51 -30.13 -14.91
CA VAL A 128 36.13 -30.19 -14.37
C VAL A 128 35.18 -29.55 -15.39
N PRO A 129 34.05 -30.18 -15.75
CA PRO A 129 33.17 -29.68 -16.81
C PRO A 129 32.40 -28.41 -16.40
N GLU A 130 32.20 -27.50 -17.35
CA GLU A 130 31.44 -26.25 -17.14
C GLU A 130 29.96 -26.51 -16.81
N PRO A 131 29.34 -25.70 -15.92
CA PRO A 131 27.89 -25.65 -15.80
C PRO A 131 27.27 -25.04 -17.07
N ASN A 132 26.19 -25.66 -17.55
CA ASN A 132 25.66 -25.42 -18.89
C ASN A 132 25.11 -23.98 -19.07
N ARG A 133 25.85 -23.14 -19.81
CA ARG A 133 25.56 -21.71 -20.04
C ARG A 133 24.37 -21.50 -21.00
N GLY A 134 23.16 -21.53 -20.46
CA GLY A 134 21.92 -21.22 -21.19
C GLY A 134 21.67 -19.72 -21.45
N ASN A 135 22.37 -19.14 -22.42
CA ASN A 135 21.91 -18.07 -23.34
C ASN A 135 21.06 -16.87 -22.83
N LYS A 136 21.20 -16.40 -21.58
CA LYS A 136 20.43 -15.25 -21.04
C LYS A 136 20.53 -13.97 -21.88
N VAL A 137 21.68 -13.70 -22.52
CA VAL A 137 21.91 -12.51 -23.36
C VAL A 137 21.19 -12.60 -24.72
N ALA A 138 21.02 -13.81 -25.28
CA ALA A 138 20.43 -13.99 -26.60
C ALA A 138 18.93 -13.64 -26.65
N ILE A 139 18.20 -13.86 -25.55
CA ILE A 139 16.76 -13.62 -25.45
C ILE A 139 16.44 -12.12 -25.55
N VAL A 140 17.26 -11.26 -24.94
CA VAL A 140 17.12 -9.79 -25.04
C VAL A 140 17.32 -9.32 -26.48
N HIS A 141 18.35 -9.83 -27.17
CA HIS A 141 18.58 -9.54 -28.59
C HIS A 141 17.47 -10.06 -29.51
N GLU A 142 16.85 -11.21 -29.21
CA GLU A 142 15.72 -11.71 -30.00
C GLU A 142 14.44 -10.87 -29.79
N PHE A 143 14.19 -10.41 -28.55
CA PHE A 143 13.05 -9.55 -28.24
C PHE A 143 13.16 -8.18 -28.93
N LEU A 144 14.34 -7.55 -28.87
CA LEU A 144 14.62 -6.28 -29.57
C LEU A 144 14.51 -6.39 -31.11
N LYS A 145 14.76 -7.59 -31.69
CA LYS A 145 14.50 -7.86 -33.11
C LYS A 145 13.03 -8.05 -33.46
N LYS A 146 12.15 -8.36 -32.50
CA LYS A 146 10.70 -8.56 -32.71
C LYS A 146 9.88 -7.30 -32.50
N THR A 147 10.34 -6.35 -31.68
CA THR A 147 9.61 -5.10 -31.36
C THR A 147 9.73 -3.98 -32.41
N THR A 148 10.49 -4.18 -33.49
CA THR A 148 10.60 -3.23 -34.62
C THR A 148 9.42 -3.26 -35.60
N LEU A 149 8.42 -4.12 -35.39
CA LEU A 149 7.18 -4.11 -36.15
C LEU A 149 6.29 -2.93 -35.73
N LYS A 150 6.16 -1.93 -36.61
CA LYS A 150 5.22 -0.81 -36.45
C LYS A 150 3.81 -1.32 -36.16
N SER A 151 3.28 -1.02 -34.97
CA SER A 151 1.84 -1.09 -34.73
C SER A 151 1.13 -0.11 -35.67
N SER A 152 0.19 -0.62 -36.46
CA SER A 152 -0.65 0.16 -37.38
C SER A 152 -2.02 0.52 -36.79
N LEU A 153 -2.25 0.22 -35.51
CA LEU A 153 -3.51 0.50 -34.83
C LEU A 153 -3.57 1.98 -34.39
N PRO A 154 -4.63 2.73 -34.76
CA PRO A 154 -4.79 4.11 -34.36
C PRO A 154 -4.97 4.21 -32.83
N VAL A 155 -4.33 5.22 -32.25
CA VAL A 155 -4.41 5.51 -30.80
C VAL A 155 -5.86 5.78 -30.40
N CYS A 156 -6.29 5.16 -29.29
CA CYS A 156 -7.67 5.16 -28.84
C CYS A 156 -8.26 6.57 -28.66
N GLU A 157 -9.41 6.82 -29.30
CA GLU A 157 -10.35 7.82 -28.80
C GLU A 157 -10.88 7.38 -27.43
N MET A 158 -10.80 8.24 -26.41
CA MET A 158 -11.54 8.02 -25.16
C MET A 158 -13.03 8.10 -25.44
N ARG A 159 -13.71 6.95 -25.53
CA ARG A 159 -15.16 6.91 -25.72
C ARG A 159 -15.86 7.57 -24.53
N LYS A 160 -16.66 8.60 -24.82
CA LYS A 160 -17.55 9.27 -23.84
C LYS A 160 -18.57 8.33 -23.17
N GLU A 161 -18.71 7.10 -23.66
CA GLU A 161 -19.57 6.07 -23.09
C GLU A 161 -19.06 5.55 -21.72
N TYR A 162 -17.76 5.66 -21.43
CA TYR A 162 -17.19 5.17 -20.16
C TYR A 162 -17.72 5.87 -18.89
N THR A 163 -18.36 7.04 -19.01
CA THR A 163 -18.94 7.76 -17.86
C THR A 163 -20.42 7.41 -17.60
N ASN A 164 -21.11 6.77 -18.55
CA ASN A 164 -22.52 6.38 -18.43
C ASN A 164 -22.66 4.86 -18.57
N VAL A 165 -22.30 4.10 -17.52
CA VAL A 165 -22.37 2.65 -17.58
C VAL A 165 -23.21 2.07 -16.45
N HIS A 166 -24.50 1.87 -16.73
CA HIS A 166 -25.37 1.00 -15.96
C HIS A 166 -24.72 -0.39 -15.82
N THR A 167 -24.37 -0.76 -14.59
CA THR A 167 -24.05 -2.16 -14.23
C THR A 167 -25.21 -2.78 -13.47
N ASP A 168 -25.35 -4.10 -13.58
CA ASP A 168 -26.27 -4.88 -12.76
C ASP A 168 -25.88 -4.87 -11.26
N VAL A 169 -24.59 -4.67 -10.96
CA VAL A 169 -24.06 -4.51 -9.59
C VAL A 169 -22.96 -3.45 -9.57
N GLN A 170 -23.13 -2.43 -8.73
CA GLN A 170 -22.11 -1.43 -8.41
C GLN A 170 -21.88 -1.48 -6.89
N MET A 171 -20.65 -1.72 -6.45
CA MET A 171 -20.34 -1.98 -5.05
C MET A 171 -20.66 -0.79 -4.12
N LEU A 172 -20.54 0.45 -4.60
CA LEU A 172 -20.95 1.62 -3.82
C LEU A 172 -22.47 1.65 -3.58
N ASP A 173 -23.27 1.27 -4.58
CA ASP A 173 -24.73 1.18 -4.47
C ASP A 173 -25.14 0.00 -3.57
N VAL A 174 -24.45 -1.14 -3.67
CA VAL A 174 -24.64 -2.28 -2.76
C VAL A 174 -24.35 -1.86 -1.31
N TYR A 175 -23.27 -1.11 -1.06
CA TYR A 175 -22.96 -0.62 0.29
C TYR A 175 -24.05 0.31 0.84
N ASN A 176 -24.68 1.14 0.01
CA ASN A 176 -25.83 1.98 0.41
C ASN A 176 -27.10 1.16 0.73
N LEU A 177 -27.23 -0.06 0.20
CA LEU A 177 -28.36 -0.97 0.46
C LEU A 177 -28.14 -1.89 1.68
N LEU A 178 -26.90 -2.04 2.13
CA LEU A 178 -26.54 -2.97 3.20
C LEU A 178 -26.76 -2.34 4.59
N THR A 179 -27.55 -3.03 5.41
CA THR A 179 -27.75 -2.73 6.84
C THR A 179 -26.56 -3.10 7.72
N PHE A 180 -25.65 -3.93 7.22
CA PHE A 180 -24.49 -4.50 7.95
C PHE A 180 -24.85 -5.15 9.30
N ASP A 181 -26.07 -5.66 9.41
CA ASP A 181 -26.52 -6.46 10.54
C ASP A 181 -25.89 -7.86 10.51
N ASN A 182 -25.69 -8.44 11.70
CA ASN A 182 -25.08 -9.76 11.88
C ASN A 182 -26.00 -10.72 12.67
N PRO A 183 -27.21 -11.03 12.18
CA PRO A 183 -28.08 -12.03 12.77
C PRO A 183 -27.53 -13.45 12.51
N ASP A 184 -27.70 -14.35 13.47
CA ASP A 184 -27.32 -15.76 13.33
C ASP A 184 -28.16 -16.44 12.23
N GLY A 185 -27.51 -16.83 11.14
CA GLY A 185 -28.11 -17.53 9.99
C GLY A 185 -28.33 -19.03 10.20
N GLY A 186 -28.06 -19.57 11.39
CA GLY A 186 -28.18 -20.99 11.70
C GLY A 186 -26.86 -21.74 11.49
N VAL A 187 -26.89 -22.82 10.70
CA VAL A 187 -25.68 -23.60 10.37
C VAL A 187 -24.69 -22.78 9.52
N TRP A 188 -25.19 -21.99 8.57
CA TRP A 188 -24.41 -20.94 7.92
C TRP A 188 -24.54 -19.64 8.70
N LYS A 189 -23.66 -19.47 9.70
CA LYS A 189 -23.72 -18.39 10.72
C LYS A 189 -23.98 -16.98 10.19
N GLN A 190 -23.41 -16.63 9.04
CA GLN A 190 -23.53 -15.29 8.44
C GLN A 190 -24.61 -15.22 7.32
N GLY A 191 -25.21 -16.34 6.94
CA GLY A 191 -26.16 -16.45 5.85
C GLY A 191 -27.61 -16.64 6.31
N TRP A 192 -28.21 -17.75 5.87
CA TRP A 192 -29.56 -18.22 6.19
C TRP A 192 -29.63 -19.73 5.91
N ASP A 193 -30.73 -20.38 6.29
CA ASP A 193 -30.97 -21.80 6.00
C ASP A 193 -31.24 -22.03 4.50
N VAL A 194 -30.39 -22.82 3.83
CA VAL A 194 -30.41 -22.97 2.36
C VAL A 194 -31.35 -24.09 1.97
N VAL A 195 -32.61 -23.73 1.74
CA VAL A 195 -33.65 -24.64 1.24
C VAL A 195 -33.63 -24.70 -0.29
N TYR A 196 -33.69 -25.92 -0.85
CA TYR A 196 -33.84 -26.16 -2.28
C TYR A 196 -34.92 -27.22 -2.55
N ASP A 197 -35.57 -27.13 -3.70
CA ASP A 197 -36.55 -28.10 -4.17
C ASP A 197 -35.84 -29.31 -4.79
N LYS A 198 -36.00 -30.48 -4.17
CA LYS A 198 -35.37 -31.73 -4.61
C LYS A 198 -35.93 -32.25 -5.92
N GLU A 199 -37.22 -32.08 -6.17
CA GLU A 199 -37.87 -32.54 -7.40
C GLU A 199 -37.44 -31.67 -8.58
N LYS A 200 -37.37 -30.35 -8.37
CA LYS A 200 -36.84 -29.42 -9.37
C LYS A 200 -35.36 -29.69 -9.66
N VAL A 201 -34.52 -29.84 -8.64
CA VAL A 201 -33.08 -30.15 -8.84
C VAL A 201 -32.87 -31.50 -9.55
N ALA A 202 -33.74 -32.48 -9.35
CA ALA A 202 -33.70 -33.75 -10.07
C ALA A 202 -34.11 -33.66 -11.55
N GLN A 203 -34.80 -32.59 -11.97
CA GLN A 203 -35.19 -32.31 -13.36
C GLN A 203 -34.18 -31.43 -14.10
N GLU A 204 -33.34 -30.69 -13.37
CA GLU A 204 -32.23 -29.90 -13.93
C GLU A 204 -31.11 -30.81 -14.47
N LYS A 205 -30.15 -30.21 -15.20
CA LYS A 205 -28.92 -30.92 -15.57
C LYS A 205 -28.19 -31.41 -14.32
N LYS A 206 -27.61 -32.62 -14.39
CA LYS A 206 -26.80 -33.20 -13.31
C LYS A 206 -25.72 -32.19 -12.86
N LEU A 207 -25.71 -31.87 -11.57
CA LEU A 207 -24.70 -31.01 -10.97
C LEU A 207 -23.31 -31.65 -11.12
N GLU A 208 -22.40 -30.94 -11.78
CA GLU A 208 -20.98 -31.26 -11.81
C GLU A 208 -20.31 -30.65 -10.57
N VAL A 209 -19.53 -31.47 -9.85
CA VAL A 209 -18.85 -31.05 -8.61
C VAL A 209 -17.36 -31.25 -8.82
N ILE A 210 -16.65 -30.14 -8.98
CA ILE A 210 -15.20 -30.12 -9.13
C ILE A 210 -14.58 -29.90 -7.74
N VAL A 211 -13.95 -30.94 -7.19
CA VAL A 211 -13.13 -30.81 -5.99
C VAL A 211 -11.75 -30.33 -6.42
N ILE A 212 -11.25 -29.25 -5.82
CA ILE A 212 -9.97 -28.61 -6.17
C ILE A 212 -8.99 -28.71 -4.98
N PRO A 213 -8.13 -29.74 -4.94
CA PRO A 213 -7.05 -29.84 -3.97
C PRO A 213 -6.03 -28.72 -4.19
N HIS A 214 -5.67 -28.04 -3.11
CA HIS A 214 -4.70 -26.96 -3.08
C HIS A 214 -3.95 -26.97 -1.75
N SER A 215 -2.83 -26.26 -1.68
CA SER A 215 -2.19 -25.89 -0.42
C SER A 215 -1.86 -24.41 -0.49
N HIS A 216 -2.31 -23.65 0.51
CA HIS A 216 -1.87 -22.27 0.67
C HIS A 216 -0.55 -22.25 1.43
N CYS A 217 0.46 -21.58 0.87
CA CYS A 217 1.82 -21.62 1.40
C CYS A 217 2.33 -20.18 1.52
N ASP A 218 2.12 -19.57 2.70
CA ASP A 218 2.53 -18.19 3.00
C ASP A 218 4.05 -17.98 2.84
N PRO A 219 4.51 -17.07 1.97
CA PRO A 219 5.95 -16.75 1.81
C PRO A 219 6.56 -15.95 2.98
N GLY A 220 6.21 -16.31 4.22
CA GLY A 220 6.51 -15.60 5.46
C GLY A 220 5.24 -15.11 6.16
N TRP A 221 5.01 -15.56 7.40
CA TRP A 221 3.86 -15.14 8.22
C TRP A 221 4.13 -15.38 9.72
N ILE A 222 3.80 -16.57 10.26
CA ILE A 222 4.17 -16.97 11.64
C ILE A 222 5.52 -17.68 11.73
N LYS A 223 6.12 -17.98 10.57
CA LYS A 223 7.49 -18.47 10.35
C LYS A 223 8.12 -17.66 9.23
N THR A 224 9.44 -17.70 9.09
CA THR A 224 10.13 -17.15 7.91
C THR A 224 9.85 -18.01 6.66
N PHE A 225 10.16 -17.45 5.49
CA PHE A 225 10.10 -18.16 4.21
C PHE A 225 10.91 -19.47 4.25
N GLU A 226 12.16 -19.41 4.70
CA GLU A 226 13.04 -20.59 4.80
C GLU A 226 12.55 -21.61 5.82
N GLU A 227 12.03 -21.18 6.98
CA GLU A 227 11.45 -22.05 8.00
C GLU A 227 10.21 -22.78 7.49
N TYR A 228 9.32 -22.09 6.76
CA TYR A 228 8.19 -22.71 6.08
C TYR A 228 8.65 -23.72 5.03
N TYR A 229 9.63 -23.35 4.18
CA TYR A 229 10.16 -24.24 3.17
C TYR A 229 10.69 -25.54 3.77
N GLN A 230 11.58 -25.44 4.77
CA GLN A 230 12.23 -26.59 5.40
C GLN A 230 11.25 -27.45 6.20
N SER A 231 10.34 -26.85 6.97
CA SER A 231 9.45 -27.60 7.86
C SER A 231 8.16 -28.10 7.20
N GLN A 232 7.70 -27.47 6.11
CA GLN A 232 6.38 -27.72 5.53
C GLN A 232 6.40 -27.76 3.99
N THR A 233 6.72 -26.66 3.31
CA THR A 233 6.43 -26.50 1.87
C THR A 233 7.18 -27.50 0.99
N ARG A 234 8.43 -27.83 1.32
CA ARG A 234 9.19 -28.88 0.63
C ARG A 234 8.46 -30.23 0.65
N ASN A 235 8.01 -30.64 1.84
CA ASN A 235 7.32 -31.92 2.02
C ASN A 235 6.00 -31.96 1.24
N ILE A 236 5.28 -30.84 1.16
CA ILE A 236 4.04 -30.71 0.38
C ILE A 236 4.32 -30.93 -1.12
N LEU A 237 5.36 -30.30 -1.67
CA LEU A 237 5.72 -30.43 -3.08
C LEU A 237 6.31 -31.82 -3.41
N ASP A 238 7.11 -32.40 -2.51
CA ASP A 238 7.61 -33.78 -2.63
C ASP A 238 6.45 -34.79 -2.66
N GLN A 239 5.45 -34.63 -1.78
CA GLN A 239 4.25 -35.48 -1.80
C GLN A 239 3.34 -35.20 -3.01
N MET A 240 3.25 -33.97 -3.51
CA MET A 240 2.50 -33.65 -4.73
C MET A 240 3.02 -34.49 -5.91
N VAL A 241 4.33 -34.49 -6.17
CA VAL A 241 4.90 -35.29 -7.28
C VAL A 241 4.65 -36.78 -7.07
N LYS A 242 4.77 -37.27 -5.84
CA LYS A 242 4.57 -38.69 -5.52
C LYS A 242 3.12 -39.14 -5.74
N ASN A 243 2.13 -38.38 -5.28
CA ASN A 243 0.72 -38.78 -5.31
C ASN A 243 0.01 -38.48 -6.64
N LEU A 244 0.47 -37.47 -7.39
CA LEU A 244 0.01 -37.22 -8.77
C LEU A 244 0.72 -38.12 -9.80
N GLY A 245 1.97 -38.53 -9.51
CA GLY A 245 2.79 -39.34 -10.41
C GLY A 245 2.40 -40.82 -10.50
N ASP A 246 1.45 -41.29 -9.69
CA ASP A 246 0.88 -42.64 -9.80
C ASP A 246 0.00 -42.76 -11.05
N LYS A 247 0.12 -43.88 -11.77
CA LYS A 247 -0.48 -44.07 -13.10
C LYS A 247 -2.00 -44.19 -13.08
N GLU A 248 -2.55 -44.68 -11.96
CA GLU A 248 -4.00 -44.85 -11.76
C GLU A 248 -4.65 -43.60 -11.12
N SER A 249 -3.89 -42.52 -10.93
CA SER A 249 -4.33 -41.33 -10.19
C SER A 249 -5.00 -40.31 -11.09
N GLU A 250 -6.34 -40.20 -11.01
CA GLU A 250 -7.10 -39.06 -11.57
C GLU A 250 -6.99 -37.78 -10.72
N MET A 251 -6.19 -37.81 -9.65
CA MET A 251 -6.01 -36.69 -8.73
C MET A 251 -5.47 -35.44 -9.46
N ARG A 252 -5.91 -34.28 -9.00
CA ARG A 252 -5.43 -32.97 -9.45
C ARG A 252 -4.96 -32.12 -8.27
N PHE A 253 -4.10 -31.14 -8.53
CA PHE A 253 -3.64 -30.18 -7.54
C PHE A 253 -3.37 -28.82 -8.19
N ILE A 254 -3.70 -27.74 -7.49
CA ILE A 254 -3.32 -26.38 -7.88
C ILE A 254 -2.26 -25.81 -6.94
N TYR A 255 -1.34 -25.00 -7.48
CA TYR A 255 -0.29 -24.33 -6.71
C TYR A 255 -0.08 -22.89 -7.19
N ALA A 256 0.23 -21.95 -6.29
CA ALA A 256 0.23 -20.51 -6.61
C ALA A 256 1.62 -19.84 -6.46
N GLU A 257 2.31 -20.05 -5.34
CA GLU A 257 3.43 -19.21 -4.91
C GLU A 257 4.77 -19.65 -5.54
N ILE A 258 5.18 -19.01 -6.65
CA ILE A 258 6.38 -19.44 -7.42
C ILE A 258 7.68 -19.28 -6.63
N SER A 259 7.76 -18.35 -5.68
CA SER A 259 8.91 -18.22 -4.78
C SER A 259 9.31 -19.55 -4.11
N PHE A 260 8.35 -20.26 -3.52
CA PHE A 260 8.60 -21.60 -2.96
C PHE A 260 8.83 -22.66 -4.02
N PHE A 261 8.14 -22.57 -5.16
CA PHE A 261 8.28 -23.55 -6.24
C PHE A 261 9.68 -23.52 -6.87
N GLU A 262 10.28 -22.32 -7.06
CA GLU A 262 11.67 -22.17 -7.49
C GLU A 262 12.63 -22.78 -6.47
N LEU A 263 12.48 -22.43 -5.19
CA LEU A 263 13.36 -22.91 -4.12
C LEU A 263 13.34 -24.44 -4.04
N TRP A 264 12.16 -25.04 -4.11
CA TRP A 264 11.98 -26.48 -4.22
C TRP A 264 12.60 -27.08 -5.48
N TRP A 265 12.33 -26.48 -6.65
CA TRP A 265 12.79 -26.96 -7.97
C TRP A 265 14.32 -27.01 -8.10
N LYS A 266 15.01 -26.07 -7.46
CA LYS A 266 16.47 -26.02 -7.41
C LYS A 266 17.07 -27.30 -6.83
N ASP A 267 16.45 -27.84 -5.79
CA ASP A 267 16.90 -29.04 -5.07
C ASP A 267 16.50 -30.36 -5.77
N GLN A 268 15.66 -30.32 -6.82
CA GLN A 268 15.15 -31.52 -7.49
C GLN A 268 16.09 -32.13 -8.53
N THR A 269 15.98 -33.45 -8.70
CA THR A 269 16.64 -34.19 -9.80
C THR A 269 15.91 -33.98 -11.13
N ASP A 270 16.61 -34.20 -12.24
CA ASP A 270 16.02 -34.01 -13.58
C ASP A 270 14.86 -34.99 -13.88
N ASP A 271 14.82 -36.16 -13.25
CA ASP A 271 13.67 -37.09 -13.30
C ASP A 271 12.43 -36.49 -12.60
N VAL A 272 12.59 -35.89 -11.42
CA VAL A 272 11.49 -35.19 -10.72
C VAL A 272 11.01 -33.99 -11.54
N ARG A 273 11.94 -33.20 -12.09
CA ARG A 273 11.63 -32.07 -12.99
C ARG A 273 10.88 -32.52 -14.25
N ALA A 274 11.26 -33.65 -14.84
CA ALA A 274 10.56 -34.23 -15.99
C ALA A 274 9.15 -34.71 -15.63
N LYS A 275 8.97 -35.33 -14.45
CA LYS A 275 7.65 -35.72 -13.92
C LYS A 275 6.73 -34.52 -13.74
N VAL A 276 7.21 -33.44 -13.11
CA VAL A 276 6.43 -32.19 -12.95
C VAL A 276 5.98 -31.62 -14.30
N LYS A 277 6.88 -31.55 -15.29
CA LYS A 277 6.53 -31.10 -16.66
C LYS A 277 5.44 -31.97 -17.29
N LYS A 278 5.48 -33.29 -17.05
CA LYS A 278 4.43 -34.20 -17.51
C LYS A 278 3.10 -33.96 -16.79
N LEU A 279 3.11 -33.70 -15.48
CA LEU A 279 1.90 -33.41 -14.69
C LEU A 279 1.23 -32.09 -15.10
N LEU A 280 2.02 -31.08 -15.46
CA LEU A 280 1.53 -29.82 -16.06
C LEU A 280 0.94 -30.07 -17.45
N ALA A 281 1.59 -30.89 -18.28
CA ALA A 281 1.11 -31.23 -19.61
C ALA A 281 -0.14 -32.12 -19.62
N SER A 282 -0.38 -32.93 -18.57
CA SER A 282 -1.60 -33.72 -18.40
C SER A 282 -2.74 -32.97 -17.72
N GLY A 283 -2.48 -31.78 -17.15
CA GLY A 283 -3.46 -31.03 -16.35
C GLY A 283 -3.76 -31.65 -14.98
N GLN A 284 -2.90 -32.56 -14.49
CA GLN A 284 -2.96 -33.06 -13.10
C GLN A 284 -2.36 -32.04 -12.12
N LEU A 285 -1.39 -31.26 -12.57
CA LEU A 285 -0.90 -30.07 -11.85
C LEU A 285 -1.28 -28.83 -12.66
N GLU A 286 -1.85 -27.82 -12.02
CA GLU A 286 -2.05 -26.48 -12.60
C GLU A 286 -1.38 -25.44 -11.70
N ILE A 287 -0.60 -24.55 -12.32
CA ILE A 287 -0.09 -23.35 -11.63
C ILE A 287 -1.09 -22.22 -11.87
N VAL A 288 -1.66 -21.70 -10.77
CA VAL A 288 -2.67 -20.63 -10.76
C VAL A 288 -2.03 -19.31 -10.33
N THR A 289 -2.42 -18.21 -10.96
CA THR A 289 -1.74 -16.89 -10.93
C THR A 289 -0.32 -16.93 -11.49
N GLY A 290 0.57 -17.76 -10.91
CA GLY A 290 1.99 -17.89 -11.28
C GLY A 290 2.84 -16.68 -10.93
N GLY A 291 2.39 -15.83 -10.02
CA GLY A 291 3.20 -14.74 -9.45
C GLY A 291 4.24 -15.27 -8.47
N TRP A 292 5.18 -14.40 -8.09
CA TRP A 292 6.18 -14.74 -7.08
C TRP A 292 5.51 -15.03 -5.72
N VAL A 293 4.41 -14.34 -5.44
CA VAL A 293 3.61 -14.46 -4.22
C VAL A 293 2.10 -14.37 -4.54
N MET A 294 1.24 -14.66 -3.55
CA MET A 294 -0.14 -14.17 -3.58
C MET A 294 -0.13 -12.71 -3.11
N THR A 295 -0.15 -11.78 -4.06
CA THR A 295 0.12 -10.35 -3.82
C THR A 295 -0.95 -9.65 -2.98
N ASP A 296 -0.61 -8.51 -2.40
CA ASP A 296 -1.64 -7.63 -1.81
C ASP A 296 -2.52 -7.04 -2.90
N GLU A 297 -3.79 -6.90 -2.59
CA GLU A 297 -4.71 -6.12 -3.40
C GLU A 297 -4.96 -4.73 -2.79
N ALA A 298 -4.87 -4.61 -1.46
CA ALA A 298 -5.28 -3.44 -0.71
C ALA A 298 -4.27 -2.29 -0.74
N ASN A 299 -3.01 -2.49 -1.15
CA ASN A 299 -1.97 -1.44 -1.06
C ASN A 299 -0.82 -1.58 -2.07
N ALA A 300 -0.58 -2.78 -2.62
CA ALA A 300 0.47 -2.98 -3.63
C ALA A 300 0.29 -2.04 -4.81
N HIS A 301 1.39 -1.44 -5.27
CA HIS A 301 1.35 -0.58 -6.45
C HIS A 301 1.21 -1.42 -7.72
N TYR A 302 0.54 -0.91 -8.77
CA TYR A 302 0.33 -1.67 -10.00
C TYR A 302 1.64 -2.09 -10.67
N PHE A 303 2.68 -1.25 -10.61
CA PHE A 303 4.01 -1.58 -11.16
C PHE A 303 4.61 -2.81 -10.48
N SER A 304 4.33 -2.96 -9.20
CA SER A 304 4.89 -3.96 -8.32
C SER A 304 4.18 -5.29 -8.39
N ILE A 305 2.85 -5.26 -8.49
CA ILE A 305 2.04 -6.41 -8.91
C ILE A 305 2.54 -6.91 -10.27
N ILE A 306 2.82 -5.99 -11.20
CA ILE A 306 3.45 -6.34 -12.49
C ILE A 306 4.85 -6.97 -12.28
N THR A 307 5.71 -6.43 -11.40
CA THR A 307 7.06 -6.98 -11.16
C THR A 307 7.02 -8.39 -10.56
N GLU A 308 6.22 -8.66 -9.53
CA GLU A 308 6.15 -9.99 -8.91
C GLU A 308 5.53 -11.03 -9.86
N LEU A 309 4.52 -10.61 -10.65
CA LEU A 309 3.94 -11.44 -11.70
C LEU A 309 4.96 -11.72 -12.81
N PHE A 310 5.80 -10.75 -13.18
CA PHE A 310 6.90 -10.95 -14.13
C PHE A 310 7.95 -11.93 -13.62
N GLU A 311 8.41 -11.82 -12.37
CA GLU A 311 9.43 -12.71 -11.80
C GLU A 311 8.94 -14.18 -11.84
N GLY A 312 7.71 -14.42 -11.38
CA GLY A 312 7.08 -15.75 -11.43
C GLY A 312 6.86 -16.28 -12.85
N HIS A 313 6.32 -15.44 -13.76
CA HIS A 313 6.06 -15.85 -15.16
C HIS A 313 7.34 -16.06 -15.97
N GLU A 314 8.39 -15.27 -15.72
CA GLU A 314 9.71 -15.49 -16.32
C GLU A 314 10.30 -16.81 -15.84
N TRP A 315 10.21 -17.10 -14.53
CA TRP A 315 10.67 -18.37 -13.99
C TRP A 315 9.94 -19.57 -14.62
N ILE A 316 8.60 -19.52 -14.69
CA ILE A 316 7.76 -20.54 -15.33
C ILE A 316 8.19 -20.76 -16.78
N LYS A 317 8.29 -19.68 -17.56
CA LYS A 317 8.69 -19.74 -18.98
C LYS A 317 10.07 -20.38 -19.16
N ASN A 318 11.03 -20.02 -18.32
CA ASN A 318 12.42 -20.48 -18.43
C ASN A 318 12.60 -21.95 -18.00
N HIS A 319 11.84 -22.42 -17.02
CA HIS A 319 12.02 -23.78 -16.45
C HIS A 319 10.96 -24.79 -16.89
N LEU A 320 9.70 -24.36 -17.01
CA LEU A 320 8.54 -25.21 -17.33
C LEU A 320 8.10 -25.10 -18.81
N GLY A 321 8.70 -24.18 -19.58
CA GLY A 321 8.57 -24.11 -21.03
C GLY A 321 7.31 -23.38 -21.49
N GLY A 322 6.44 -24.06 -22.23
CA GLY A 322 5.26 -23.45 -22.87
C GLY A 322 4.06 -23.20 -21.95
N PHE A 323 4.11 -23.64 -20.69
CA PHE A 323 3.02 -23.46 -19.73
C PHE A 323 2.79 -21.97 -19.43
N ARG A 324 1.51 -21.57 -19.32
CA ARG A 324 1.09 -20.23 -18.90
C ARG A 324 -0.14 -20.35 -17.99
N PRO A 325 -0.15 -19.71 -16.81
CA PRO A 325 -1.36 -19.59 -16.01
C PRO A 325 -2.47 -18.89 -16.80
N THR A 326 -3.71 -19.38 -16.66
CA THR A 326 -4.93 -18.79 -17.25
C THR A 326 -6.02 -18.50 -16.20
N SER A 327 -5.81 -18.99 -14.99
CA SER A 327 -6.68 -18.89 -13.82
C SER A 327 -5.94 -18.14 -12.71
N HIS A 328 -6.58 -17.14 -12.11
CA HIS A 328 -6.09 -16.44 -10.92
C HIS A 328 -6.70 -17.03 -9.64
N TRP A 329 -5.91 -17.05 -8.58
CA TRP A 329 -6.27 -17.57 -7.28
C TRP A 329 -5.85 -16.58 -6.20
N SER A 330 -6.83 -15.90 -5.60
CA SER A 330 -6.66 -14.90 -4.54
C SER A 330 -7.59 -15.25 -3.37
N ILE A 331 -7.13 -16.17 -2.52
CA ILE A 331 -7.92 -16.69 -1.40
C ILE A 331 -7.64 -15.99 -0.07
N ASP A 332 -6.49 -15.33 0.08
CA ASP A 332 -6.07 -14.74 1.35
C ASP A 332 -5.74 -13.24 1.44
N PRO A 333 -5.64 -12.44 0.35
CA PRO A 333 -5.54 -10.98 0.49
C PRO A 333 -6.71 -10.36 1.27
N PHE A 334 -6.43 -9.40 2.16
CA PHE A 334 -7.41 -8.88 3.13
C PHE A 334 -8.29 -7.77 2.56
N GLY A 335 -9.24 -8.20 1.73
CA GLY A 335 -9.95 -7.30 0.82
C GLY A 335 -9.31 -7.37 -0.57
N LEU A 336 -10.09 -6.98 -1.57
CA LEU A 336 -9.75 -7.20 -2.98
C LEU A 336 -9.84 -5.88 -3.74
N SER A 337 -9.02 -5.72 -4.77
CA SER A 337 -8.87 -4.49 -5.54
C SER A 337 -9.06 -4.79 -7.02
N PRO A 338 -9.90 -4.03 -7.73
CA PRO A 338 -10.13 -4.31 -9.13
C PRO A 338 -8.88 -4.05 -9.99
N SER A 339 -7.84 -3.36 -9.49
CA SER A 339 -6.55 -3.26 -10.19
C SER A 339 -6.02 -4.62 -10.64
N ILE A 340 -6.26 -5.69 -9.84
CA ILE A 340 -5.84 -7.05 -10.12
C ILE A 340 -6.46 -7.62 -11.42
N PRO A 341 -7.80 -7.75 -11.58
CA PRO A 341 -8.38 -8.26 -12.83
C PRO A 341 -8.03 -7.44 -14.08
N TYR A 342 -7.71 -6.14 -13.97
CA TYR A 342 -7.20 -5.36 -15.10
C TYR A 342 -5.80 -5.84 -15.54
N LEU A 343 -4.87 -5.98 -14.59
CA LEU A 343 -3.51 -6.44 -14.86
C LEU A 343 -3.47 -7.89 -15.34
N LEU A 344 -4.28 -8.77 -14.72
CA LEU A 344 -4.39 -10.18 -15.09
C LEU A 344 -4.96 -10.36 -16.51
N THR A 345 -5.97 -9.59 -16.88
CA THR A 345 -6.51 -9.62 -18.26
C THR A 345 -5.44 -9.25 -19.28
N ALA A 346 -4.58 -8.26 -18.97
CA ALA A 346 -3.44 -7.91 -19.81
C ALA A 346 -2.36 -9.02 -19.87
N ALA A 347 -2.24 -9.83 -18.82
CA ALA A 347 -1.42 -11.05 -18.79
C ALA A 347 -2.10 -12.29 -19.42
N ASN A 348 -3.30 -12.12 -20.03
CA ASN A 348 -4.12 -13.20 -20.60
C ASN A 348 -4.60 -14.25 -19.57
N ILE A 349 -4.71 -13.85 -18.30
CA ILE A 349 -5.41 -14.58 -17.23
C ILE A 349 -6.84 -14.05 -17.18
N THR A 350 -7.82 -14.92 -17.48
CA THR A 350 -9.21 -14.50 -17.75
C THR A 350 -10.23 -15.08 -16.77
N ASN A 351 -9.81 -16.00 -15.89
CA ASN A 351 -10.65 -16.57 -14.83
C ASN A 351 -10.05 -16.19 -13.46
N ALA A 352 -10.88 -16.05 -12.44
CA ALA A 352 -10.42 -15.76 -11.08
C ALA A 352 -11.29 -16.44 -10.02
N ALA A 353 -10.66 -17.03 -9.01
CA ALA A 353 -11.28 -17.43 -7.76
C ALA A 353 -10.83 -16.47 -6.66
N ILE A 354 -11.81 -15.85 -5.99
CA ILE A 354 -11.60 -14.83 -4.97
C ILE A 354 -12.38 -15.16 -3.69
N GLN A 355 -11.82 -14.87 -2.51
CA GLN A 355 -12.44 -15.27 -1.24
C GLN A 355 -12.78 -14.11 -0.29
N ARG A 356 -11.82 -13.27 0.10
CA ARG A 356 -11.97 -12.40 1.29
C ARG A 356 -12.70 -11.07 1.03
N ILE A 357 -13.99 -11.20 0.72
CA ILE A 357 -14.97 -10.10 0.72
C ILE A 357 -15.85 -10.10 1.98
N HIS A 358 -16.39 -8.94 2.35
CA HIS A 358 -17.20 -8.75 3.55
C HIS A 358 -18.40 -9.71 3.62
N TYR A 359 -18.71 -10.28 4.78
CA TYR A 359 -19.74 -11.31 4.92
C TYR A 359 -21.15 -10.83 4.53
N SER A 360 -21.52 -9.56 4.82
CA SER A 360 -22.79 -8.98 4.36
C SER A 360 -22.85 -8.84 2.83
N VAL A 361 -21.71 -8.59 2.17
CA VAL A 361 -21.60 -8.58 0.71
C VAL A 361 -21.75 -10.00 0.16
N LYS A 362 -21.06 -11.00 0.73
CA LYS A 362 -21.29 -12.43 0.41
C LYS A 362 -22.78 -12.78 0.51
N LYS A 363 -23.41 -12.47 1.65
CA LYS A 363 -24.84 -12.74 1.91
C LYS A 363 -25.76 -12.09 0.87
N HIS A 364 -25.50 -10.84 0.50
CA HIS A 364 -26.26 -10.10 -0.50
C HIS A 364 -26.10 -10.70 -1.91
N LEU A 365 -24.85 -10.87 -2.36
CA LEU A 365 -24.56 -11.46 -3.67
C LEU A 365 -25.08 -12.90 -3.77
N SER A 366 -24.98 -13.71 -2.71
CA SER A 366 -25.56 -15.05 -2.67
C SER A 366 -27.09 -15.05 -2.82
N LYS A 367 -27.80 -14.12 -2.16
CA LYS A 367 -29.28 -14.02 -2.31
C LYS A 367 -29.69 -13.69 -3.74
N ASN A 368 -28.92 -12.83 -4.41
CA ASN A 368 -29.18 -12.39 -5.77
C ASN A 368 -28.56 -13.30 -6.85
N LYS A 369 -27.83 -14.36 -6.46
CA LYS A 369 -27.05 -15.25 -7.35
C LYS A 369 -25.98 -14.53 -8.18
N GLN A 370 -25.31 -13.55 -7.55
CA GLN A 370 -24.29 -12.66 -8.13
C GLN A 370 -22.90 -12.91 -7.53
N LEU A 371 -22.60 -14.13 -7.08
CA LEU A 371 -21.24 -14.49 -6.63
C LEU A 371 -20.27 -14.73 -7.80
N GLU A 372 -20.79 -14.99 -9.00
CA GLU A 372 -20.04 -15.07 -10.26
C GLU A 372 -20.34 -13.79 -11.05
N PHE A 373 -19.30 -13.09 -11.51
CA PHE A 373 -19.45 -11.79 -12.17
C PHE A 373 -18.23 -11.41 -13.02
N MET A 374 -18.44 -10.53 -14.01
CA MET A 374 -17.37 -9.91 -14.79
C MET A 374 -16.89 -8.64 -14.09
N TRP A 375 -15.68 -8.65 -13.52
CA TRP A 375 -15.21 -7.59 -12.63
C TRP A 375 -14.50 -6.42 -13.36
N ARG A 376 -14.78 -5.17 -12.96
CA ARG A 376 -14.31 -3.91 -13.58
C ARG A 376 -13.90 -2.83 -12.54
N GLN A 377 -13.28 -1.73 -13.00
CA GLN A 377 -12.39 -0.83 -12.23
C GLN A 377 -13.05 0.32 -11.42
N LEU A 378 -12.66 0.46 -10.12
CA LEU A 378 -13.04 1.51 -9.12
C LEU A 378 -11.99 1.53 -7.95
N TRP A 379 -11.52 2.66 -7.38
CA TRP A 379 -10.25 2.71 -6.57
C TRP A 379 -10.37 3.33 -5.13
N GLY A 380 -9.67 2.83 -4.07
CA GLY A 380 -9.72 3.42 -2.70
C GLY A 380 -8.93 2.76 -1.52
N TYR A 381 -7.76 3.28 -1.04
CA TYR A 381 -6.99 2.66 0.10
C TYR A 381 -5.86 3.42 0.90
N PHE A 382 -5.76 4.76 0.93
CA PHE A 382 -4.46 5.38 0.54
C PHE A 382 -3.34 5.85 1.52
N THR A 383 -3.48 5.97 2.85
CA THR A 383 -2.60 6.93 3.60
C THR A 383 -1.62 6.38 4.66
N SER A 384 -1.85 5.21 5.28
CA SER A 384 -1.07 4.75 6.45
C SER A 384 0.45 4.67 6.20
N ARG A 385 1.26 5.14 7.16
CA ARG A 385 2.73 5.32 7.07
C ARG A 385 3.19 6.00 5.76
N PRO A 386 2.78 7.27 5.54
CA PRO A 386 2.96 7.94 4.24
C PRO A 386 4.44 8.17 3.87
N PHE A 387 5.36 8.21 4.84
CA PHE A 387 6.79 8.30 4.60
C PHE A 387 7.31 7.16 3.71
N TYR A 388 6.99 5.91 4.05
CA TYR A 388 7.46 4.75 3.28
C TYR A 388 6.70 4.59 1.97
N LYS A 389 5.42 5.01 1.90
CA LYS A 389 4.68 5.17 0.64
C LYS A 389 5.36 6.18 -0.31
N GLN A 390 6.00 7.22 0.23
CA GLN A 390 6.79 8.19 -0.56
C GLN A 390 8.16 7.61 -0.95
N MET A 391 8.84 6.92 -0.02
CA MET A 391 10.12 6.24 -0.27
C MET A 391 10.01 5.17 -1.37
N ASP A 392 8.91 4.41 -1.41
CA ASP A 392 8.58 3.47 -2.48
C ASP A 392 8.60 4.13 -3.86
N ARG A 393 7.96 5.29 -4.03
CA ARG A 393 7.91 6.00 -5.32
C ARG A 393 9.26 6.56 -5.73
N VAL A 394 10.09 6.97 -4.77
CA VAL A 394 11.47 7.41 -5.00
C VAL A 394 12.32 6.21 -5.49
N LEU A 395 12.27 5.08 -4.78
CA LEU A 395 12.97 3.85 -5.17
C LEU A 395 12.48 3.32 -6.54
N GLN A 396 11.17 3.36 -6.81
CA GLN A 396 10.60 2.98 -8.10
C GLN A 396 11.16 3.84 -9.24
N HIS A 397 11.31 5.15 -9.01
CA HIS A 397 11.89 6.06 -9.99
C HIS A 397 13.37 5.77 -10.25
N GLN A 398 14.20 5.65 -9.19
CA GLN A 398 15.63 5.37 -9.32
C GLN A 398 15.91 3.98 -9.90
N LEU A 399 15.14 2.95 -9.53
CA LEU A 399 15.27 1.61 -10.12
C LEU A 399 15.00 1.65 -11.62
N ARG A 400 13.89 2.26 -12.04
CA ARG A 400 13.60 2.45 -13.47
C ARG A 400 14.71 3.22 -14.19
N ALA A 401 15.25 4.27 -13.57
CA ALA A 401 16.35 5.04 -14.16
C ALA A 401 17.59 4.16 -14.34
N ALA A 402 17.97 3.41 -13.30
CA ALA A 402 19.11 2.50 -13.29
C ALA A 402 18.98 1.39 -14.34
N GLU A 403 17.80 0.79 -14.51
CA GLU A 403 17.55 -0.22 -15.54
C GLU A 403 17.66 0.33 -16.97
N ILE A 404 17.16 1.55 -17.22
CA ILE A 404 17.26 2.19 -18.54
C ILE A 404 18.72 2.53 -18.82
N ALA A 405 19.44 3.15 -17.89
CA ALA A 405 20.85 3.50 -18.04
C ALA A 405 21.74 2.25 -18.28
N PHE A 406 21.53 1.19 -17.50
CA PHE A 406 22.14 -0.13 -17.70
C PHE A 406 21.87 -0.69 -19.10
N SER A 407 20.62 -0.62 -19.57
CA SER A 407 20.23 -1.11 -20.88
C SER A 407 20.85 -0.30 -22.03
N LEU A 408 20.93 1.03 -21.87
CA LEU A 408 21.58 1.92 -22.85
C LEU A 408 23.08 1.66 -22.96
N LYS A 409 23.78 1.43 -21.83
CA LYS A 409 25.19 1.01 -21.81
C LYS A 409 25.38 -0.33 -22.54
N ALA A 410 24.58 -1.34 -22.21
CA ALA A 410 24.59 -2.62 -22.90
C ALA A 410 24.33 -2.49 -24.42
N MET A 411 23.42 -1.61 -24.83
CA MET A 411 23.13 -1.33 -26.25
C MET A 411 24.28 -0.63 -27.00
N LYS A 412 25.18 0.09 -26.32
CA LYS A 412 26.43 0.62 -26.92
C LYS A 412 27.50 -0.46 -27.16
N GLY A 413 27.27 -1.70 -26.70
CA GLY A 413 28.22 -2.82 -26.81
C GLY A 413 29.09 -3.03 -25.58
N GLU A 414 28.91 -2.22 -24.53
CA GLU A 414 29.59 -2.37 -23.25
C GLU A 414 28.69 -3.13 -22.29
N SER A 415 28.97 -4.42 -22.08
CA SER A 415 28.24 -5.21 -21.07
C SER A 415 28.56 -4.69 -19.66
N PRO A 416 27.57 -4.24 -18.88
CA PRO A 416 27.79 -3.90 -17.47
C PRO A 416 28.23 -5.13 -16.67
N THR A 417 28.91 -4.90 -15.54
CA THR A 417 29.47 -5.98 -14.71
C THR A 417 28.40 -6.80 -13.98
N ASP A 418 28.72 -8.05 -13.64
CA ASP A 418 27.85 -8.89 -12.81
C ASP A 418 27.57 -8.27 -11.43
N GLU A 419 28.49 -7.47 -10.88
CA GLU A 419 28.28 -6.73 -9.62
C GLU A 419 27.18 -5.66 -9.77
N ILE A 420 27.22 -4.88 -10.85
CA ILE A 420 26.20 -3.88 -11.16
C ILE A 420 24.84 -4.54 -11.45
N PHE A 421 24.83 -5.68 -12.15
CA PHE A 421 23.60 -6.45 -12.32
C PHE A 421 23.05 -6.98 -10.98
N ALA A 422 23.90 -7.45 -10.08
CA ALA A 422 23.50 -7.89 -8.74
C ALA A 422 22.88 -6.75 -7.91
N LYS A 423 23.36 -5.51 -8.06
CA LYS A 423 22.76 -4.32 -7.43
C LYS A 423 21.36 -4.01 -7.97
N LEU A 424 21.13 -4.14 -9.28
CA LEU A 424 19.77 -4.07 -9.85
C LEU A 424 18.84 -5.16 -9.29
N VAL A 425 19.33 -6.40 -9.19
CA VAL A 425 18.55 -7.52 -8.62
C VAL A 425 18.22 -7.29 -7.14
N LEU A 426 19.15 -6.76 -6.35
CA LEU A 426 18.89 -6.36 -4.96
C LEU A 426 17.78 -5.31 -4.89
N ALA A 427 17.86 -4.27 -5.72
CA ALA A 427 16.88 -3.19 -5.72
C ALA A 427 15.48 -3.64 -6.20
N ARG A 428 15.41 -4.49 -7.23
CA ARG A 428 14.15 -5.15 -7.65
C ARG A 428 13.53 -5.95 -6.52
N ARG A 429 14.32 -6.78 -5.82
CA ARG A 429 13.85 -7.65 -4.74
C ARG A 429 13.38 -6.86 -3.53
N ALA A 430 14.14 -5.83 -3.12
CA ALA A 430 13.75 -4.95 -2.03
C ALA A 430 12.46 -4.16 -2.35
N LEU A 431 12.38 -3.57 -3.54
CA LEU A 431 11.17 -2.87 -3.98
C LEU A 431 9.98 -3.83 -4.01
N SER A 432 10.12 -5.03 -4.60
CA SER A 432 9.05 -6.03 -4.71
C SER A 432 8.61 -6.60 -3.36
N LEU A 433 9.55 -6.84 -2.44
CA LEU A 433 9.24 -7.34 -1.10
C LEU A 433 8.43 -6.32 -0.29
N PHE A 434 8.66 -5.02 -0.48
CA PHE A 434 7.88 -3.98 0.19
C PHE A 434 6.40 -3.97 -0.23
N GLN A 435 6.02 -4.67 -1.30
CA GLN A 435 4.69 -4.65 -1.92
C GLN A 435 3.73 -5.63 -1.27
N HIS A 436 4.27 -6.45 -0.35
CA HIS A 436 3.53 -7.29 0.57
C HIS A 436 2.39 -6.52 1.28
N HIS A 437 1.32 -7.24 1.64
CA HIS A 437 0.10 -6.68 2.24
C HIS A 437 0.24 -6.14 3.67
N ASP A 438 1.46 -6.15 4.21
CA ASP A 438 1.82 -5.38 5.40
C ASP A 438 2.97 -4.36 5.22
N GLY A 439 3.59 -4.27 4.02
CA GLY A 439 4.71 -3.36 3.73
C GLY A 439 4.29 -1.95 3.31
N VAL A 440 4.10 -1.73 2.01
CA VAL A 440 3.65 -0.48 1.34
C VAL A 440 2.34 0.05 1.91
N THR A 441 1.64 -0.82 2.61
CA THR A 441 0.38 -0.66 3.32
C THR A 441 0.55 0.21 4.57
N GLY A 442 1.71 0.12 5.22
CA GLY A 442 1.96 0.66 6.55
C GLY A 442 1.34 -0.13 7.69
N THR A 443 0.93 -1.39 7.48
CA THR A 443 0.16 -2.18 8.46
C THR A 443 0.98 -3.20 9.25
N ALA A 444 2.23 -3.47 8.86
CA ALA A 444 3.17 -4.24 9.67
C ALA A 444 3.50 -3.57 11.03
N LYS A 445 4.05 -4.38 11.95
CA LYS A 445 4.64 -3.90 13.21
C LYS A 445 5.90 -3.07 12.96
N ASP A 446 6.21 -2.15 13.86
CA ASP A 446 7.25 -1.13 13.65
C ASP A 446 8.63 -1.70 13.31
N HIS A 447 9.08 -2.79 13.97
CA HIS A 447 10.36 -3.43 13.65
C HIS A 447 10.42 -4.05 12.24
N VAL A 448 9.28 -4.52 11.72
CA VAL A 448 9.18 -5.02 10.33
C VAL A 448 9.19 -3.87 9.34
N VAL A 449 8.59 -2.73 9.71
CA VAL A 449 8.63 -1.51 8.88
C VAL A 449 10.04 -0.92 8.82
N VAL A 450 10.78 -0.94 9.93
CA VAL A 450 12.21 -0.57 9.95
C VAL A 450 13.04 -1.53 9.09
N ASP A 451 12.74 -2.84 9.09
CA ASP A 451 13.40 -3.79 8.20
C ASP A 451 13.11 -3.52 6.70
N TYR A 452 11.85 -3.26 6.35
CA TYR A 452 11.48 -2.81 5.00
C TYR A 452 12.19 -1.50 4.62
N GLY A 453 12.23 -0.52 5.52
CA GLY A 453 12.91 0.76 5.32
C GLY A 453 14.40 0.59 5.07
N ASN A 454 15.09 -0.23 5.88
CA ASN A 454 16.51 -0.56 5.69
C ASN A 454 16.77 -1.25 4.34
N LYS A 455 15.90 -2.18 3.94
CA LYS A 455 16.00 -2.85 2.62
C LYS A 455 15.77 -1.87 1.46
N MET A 456 14.82 -0.94 1.58
CA MET A 456 14.62 0.12 0.60
C MET A 456 15.78 1.12 0.58
N LEU A 457 16.41 1.43 1.71
CA LEU A 457 17.58 2.32 1.78
C LEU A 457 18.78 1.69 1.05
N ALA A 458 19.11 0.44 1.35
CA ALA A 458 20.15 -0.30 0.64
C ALA A 458 19.85 -0.44 -0.88
N ALA A 459 18.58 -0.49 -1.25
CA ALA A 459 18.16 -0.50 -2.66
C ALA A 459 18.34 0.87 -3.34
N LEU A 460 18.08 1.98 -2.65
CA LEU A 460 18.36 3.33 -3.15
C LEU A 460 19.86 3.49 -3.42
N GLU A 461 20.71 3.15 -2.45
CA GLU A 461 22.17 3.16 -2.57
C GLU A 461 22.68 2.26 -3.70
N ALA A 462 22.08 1.07 -3.85
CA ALA A 462 22.38 0.15 -4.95
C ALA A 462 22.02 0.78 -6.31
N THR A 463 20.86 1.42 -6.45
CA THR A 463 20.46 2.12 -7.69
C THR A 463 21.30 3.35 -7.98
N GLU A 464 21.73 4.12 -6.96
CA GLU A 464 22.70 5.21 -7.10
C GLU A 464 23.99 4.67 -7.70
N LYS A 465 24.58 3.60 -7.13
CA LYS A 465 25.81 3.02 -7.66
C LYS A 465 25.68 2.50 -9.10
N VAL A 466 24.54 1.92 -9.47
CA VAL A 466 24.25 1.52 -10.87
C VAL A 466 24.19 2.74 -11.78
N LEU A 467 23.47 3.80 -11.39
CA LEU A 467 23.38 5.04 -12.17
C LEU A 467 24.75 5.70 -12.34
N SER A 468 25.52 5.85 -11.25
CA SER A 468 26.85 6.44 -11.28
C SER A 468 27.79 5.73 -12.24
N GLU A 469 27.85 4.39 -12.23
CA GLU A 469 28.72 3.65 -13.15
C GLU A 469 28.18 3.64 -14.59
N THR A 470 26.87 3.43 -14.77
CA THR A 470 26.30 3.28 -16.12
C THR A 470 26.22 4.60 -16.88
N LEU A 471 25.91 5.71 -16.21
CA LEU A 471 25.83 7.03 -16.84
C LEU A 471 27.21 7.66 -17.04
N SER A 472 28.21 7.45 -16.16
CA SER A 472 29.57 7.97 -16.38
C SER A 472 30.11 7.54 -17.74
N ASP A 473 30.01 6.25 -18.08
CA ASP A 473 30.47 5.74 -19.38
C ASP A 473 29.66 6.25 -20.58
N LEU A 474 28.43 6.73 -20.36
CA LEU A 474 27.68 7.44 -21.42
C LEU A 474 28.20 8.86 -21.65
N ILE A 475 28.89 9.46 -20.68
CA ILE A 475 29.36 10.86 -20.63
C ILE A 475 30.89 10.99 -20.86
N SER A 476 31.67 9.91 -20.69
CA SER A 476 33.15 9.87 -20.65
C SER A 476 33.95 10.52 -21.81
N ALA A 477 33.30 11.09 -22.82
CA ALA A 477 33.94 11.94 -23.85
C ALA A 477 33.94 13.44 -23.50
N GLU A 478 33.03 13.91 -22.64
CA GLU A 478 32.78 15.33 -22.36
C GLU A 478 33.31 15.76 -20.97
N VAL A 479 33.28 14.87 -19.98
CA VAL A 479 33.80 15.13 -18.62
C VAL A 479 34.94 14.17 -18.29
N GLY A 480 36.03 14.69 -17.72
CA GLY A 480 37.26 13.93 -17.45
C GLY A 480 37.04 12.67 -16.61
N SER A 481 37.73 11.59 -17.01
CA SER A 481 37.55 10.17 -16.59
C SER A 481 37.74 9.82 -15.10
N THR A 482 37.71 10.78 -14.17
CA THR A 482 38.20 10.58 -12.78
C THR A 482 37.16 10.72 -11.67
N ASN A 483 35.92 11.10 -11.95
CA ASN A 483 35.01 11.60 -10.91
C ASN A 483 33.92 10.59 -10.51
N ASN A 484 33.78 10.39 -9.19
CA ASN A 484 32.68 9.63 -8.60
C ASN A 484 31.37 10.43 -8.68
N MET A 485 30.56 10.17 -9.72
CA MET A 485 29.21 10.71 -9.78
C MET A 485 28.36 10.19 -8.60
N VAL A 486 27.56 11.09 -8.02
CA VAL A 486 26.60 10.84 -6.94
C VAL A 486 25.28 11.52 -7.28
N LEU A 487 24.18 11.11 -6.67
CA LEU A 487 22.88 11.77 -6.87
C LEU A 487 22.82 13.13 -6.17
N ASP A 488 21.87 13.98 -6.56
CA ASP A 488 21.65 15.28 -5.94
C ASP A 488 21.11 15.17 -4.50
N GLU A 489 20.43 14.07 -4.17
CA GLU A 489 19.94 13.75 -2.83
C GLU A 489 20.41 12.39 -2.28
N TYR A 490 20.39 12.25 -0.96
CA TYR A 490 20.60 10.99 -0.24
C TYR A 490 19.81 10.95 1.07
N ARG A 491 19.70 9.77 1.68
CA ARG A 491 19.15 9.59 3.03
C ARG A 491 20.24 9.05 3.94
N LYS A 492 20.21 9.41 5.23
CA LYS A 492 21.17 8.89 6.23
C LYS A 492 20.66 7.60 6.86
N GLU A 493 19.38 7.61 7.21
CA GLU A 493 18.66 6.53 7.87
C GLU A 493 17.30 6.35 7.21
N GLN A 494 16.72 5.16 7.38
CA GLN A 494 15.55 4.69 6.64
C GLN A 494 14.25 5.49 6.89
N ASP A 495 14.18 6.27 7.96
CA ASP A 495 13.08 7.15 8.38
C ASP A 495 13.44 8.66 8.30
N THR A 496 14.63 9.00 7.78
CA THR A 496 15.06 10.40 7.62
C THR A 496 14.67 11.01 6.28
N MET A 497 14.28 12.28 6.30
CA MET A 497 14.02 13.05 5.07
C MET A 497 15.28 13.13 4.19
N PRO A 498 15.13 13.12 2.85
CA PRO A 498 16.27 13.23 1.95
C PRO A 498 17.00 14.58 2.11
N ILE A 499 18.32 14.52 2.07
CA ILE A 499 19.23 15.65 2.17
C ILE A 499 19.81 15.92 0.78
N ARG A 500 19.60 17.15 0.29
CA ARG A 500 20.21 17.62 -0.96
C ARG A 500 21.67 18.01 -0.75
N ARG A 501 22.53 17.61 -1.69
CA ARG A 501 23.95 17.97 -1.77
C ARG A 501 24.06 19.33 -2.49
N PRO A 502 24.59 20.39 -1.85
CA PRO A 502 24.84 21.65 -2.54
C PRO A 502 26.07 21.55 -3.46
N TYR A 503 25.92 21.99 -4.71
CA TYR A 503 27.01 22.09 -5.68
C TYR A 503 27.85 23.36 -5.44
N ALA A 504 29.16 23.26 -5.64
CA ALA A 504 30.12 24.35 -5.62
C ALA A 504 30.49 24.82 -7.04
N ILE A 505 31.15 25.97 -7.14
CA ILE A 505 31.73 26.44 -8.41
C ILE A 505 32.82 25.44 -8.85
N GLY A 506 32.74 24.97 -10.09
CA GLY A 506 33.58 23.92 -10.65
C GLY A 506 32.99 22.49 -10.57
N ASP A 507 31.85 22.30 -9.91
CA ASP A 507 31.13 21.02 -9.95
C ASP A 507 30.34 20.87 -11.26
N PHE A 508 30.02 19.62 -11.59
CA PHE A 508 29.23 19.26 -12.77
C PHE A 508 27.86 18.70 -12.37
N VAL A 509 26.82 19.11 -13.09
CA VAL A 509 25.45 18.63 -12.93
C VAL A 509 25.11 17.74 -14.12
N VAL A 510 24.59 16.54 -13.85
CA VAL A 510 24.17 15.59 -14.88
C VAL A 510 22.67 15.36 -14.75
N LEU A 511 21.93 15.63 -15.83
CA LEU A 511 20.50 15.33 -15.92
C LEU A 511 20.26 14.16 -16.87
N PHE A 512 19.47 13.18 -16.43
CA PHE A 512 19.06 12.03 -17.24
C PHE A 512 17.53 11.97 -17.40
N ASN A 513 17.05 12.01 -18.64
CA ASN A 513 15.64 11.93 -18.96
C ASN A 513 15.18 10.48 -19.17
N THR A 514 14.55 9.88 -18.16
CA THR A 514 14.03 8.49 -18.25
C THR A 514 12.79 8.30 -19.12
N LEU A 515 12.34 9.34 -19.83
CA LEU A 515 11.19 9.30 -20.75
C LEU A 515 11.64 9.15 -22.21
N SER A 516 10.84 8.41 -22.99
CA SER A 516 11.00 8.24 -24.44
C SER A 516 10.58 9.47 -25.28
N ARG A 517 10.49 10.66 -24.67
CA ARG A 517 10.10 11.92 -25.30
C ARG A 517 10.92 13.08 -24.75
N SER A 518 11.09 14.15 -25.53
CA SER A 518 11.65 15.41 -25.01
C SER A 518 10.86 15.90 -23.80
N ARG A 519 11.55 16.54 -22.85
CA ARG A 519 10.98 17.14 -21.65
C ARG A 519 11.55 18.54 -21.44
N VAL A 520 10.67 19.51 -21.24
CA VAL A 520 11.02 20.90 -20.90
C VAL A 520 10.31 21.24 -19.59
N GLU A 521 11.05 21.37 -18.50
CA GLU A 521 10.50 21.76 -17.19
C GLU A 521 11.57 22.47 -16.34
N PRO A 522 11.16 23.37 -15.41
CA PRO A 522 12.10 23.97 -14.46
C PRO A 522 12.72 22.90 -13.56
N THR A 523 14.05 22.80 -13.60
CA THR A 523 14.87 21.93 -12.75
C THR A 523 15.62 22.79 -11.74
N CYS A 524 15.66 22.38 -10.47
CA CYS A 524 16.24 23.19 -9.39
C CYS A 524 17.22 22.39 -8.53
N ILE A 525 18.46 22.86 -8.48
CA ILE A 525 19.57 22.31 -7.68
C ILE A 525 19.95 23.26 -6.54
N TYR A 526 20.65 22.76 -5.53
CA TYR A 526 21.18 23.59 -4.44
C TYR A 526 22.62 24.00 -4.73
N VAL A 527 22.99 25.26 -4.48
CA VAL A 527 24.32 25.80 -4.75
C VAL A 527 24.86 26.60 -3.56
N THR A 528 26.19 26.62 -3.40
CA THR A 528 26.86 27.30 -2.27
C THR A 528 27.13 28.79 -2.49
N SER A 529 26.98 29.31 -3.72
CA SER A 529 27.18 30.72 -4.05
C SER A 529 25.93 31.35 -4.66
N VAL A 530 25.62 32.58 -4.23
CA VAL A 530 24.55 33.43 -4.79
C VAL A 530 24.87 33.94 -6.20
N HIS A 531 26.11 33.75 -6.65
CA HIS A 531 26.59 34.06 -8.00
C HIS A 531 26.78 32.82 -8.88
N ALA A 532 26.37 31.63 -8.40
CA ALA A 532 26.45 30.40 -9.20
C ALA A 532 25.45 30.44 -10.36
N THR A 533 25.92 30.07 -11.54
CA THR A 533 25.16 29.96 -12.79
C THR A 533 25.57 28.68 -13.51
N LEU A 534 24.69 28.12 -14.34
CA LEU A 534 25.02 26.96 -15.18
C LEU A 534 25.49 27.41 -16.56
N LYS A 535 26.56 26.75 -17.02
CA LYS A 535 27.10 26.82 -18.37
C LYS A 535 26.89 25.48 -19.08
N VAL A 536 26.58 25.55 -20.37
CA VAL A 536 26.37 24.41 -21.28
C VAL A 536 27.53 24.38 -22.29
N ASP A 537 27.90 23.21 -22.81
CA ASP A 537 28.96 23.06 -23.83
C ASP A 537 28.61 23.64 -25.23
N SER A 538 27.40 24.17 -25.40
CA SER A 538 26.96 24.88 -26.59
C SER A 538 26.78 26.36 -26.28
N ASP A 539 26.97 27.25 -27.27
CA ASP A 539 26.72 28.71 -27.20
C ASP A 539 25.21 29.08 -27.01
N ARG A 540 24.45 28.21 -26.36
CA ARG A 540 23.01 28.31 -26.14
C ARG A 540 22.73 28.76 -24.72
N GLU A 541 22.25 29.99 -24.59
CA GLU A 541 21.75 30.52 -23.33
C GLU A 541 20.58 29.68 -22.78
N ILE A 542 20.67 29.27 -21.52
CA ILE A 542 19.58 28.66 -20.76
C ILE A 542 18.99 29.66 -19.77
N LYS A 543 17.66 29.70 -19.66
CA LYS A 543 16.99 30.60 -18.71
C LYS A 543 17.16 30.05 -17.30
N GLN A 544 17.74 30.86 -16.43
CA GLN A 544 18.05 30.48 -15.05
C GLN A 544 17.80 31.63 -14.07
N GLN A 545 17.41 31.27 -12.85
CA GLN A 545 17.27 32.17 -11.72
C GLN A 545 17.89 31.55 -10.47
N ILE A 546 18.43 32.37 -9.59
CA ILE A 546 18.89 31.93 -8.25
C ILE A 546 17.96 32.48 -7.17
N SER A 547 17.54 31.62 -6.24
CA SER A 547 16.56 31.94 -5.20
C SER A 547 17.11 31.58 -3.81
N PRO A 548 16.73 32.28 -2.73
CA PRO A 548 17.09 31.86 -1.38
C PRO A 548 16.35 30.58 -0.98
N VAL A 549 17.03 29.66 -0.29
CA VAL A 549 16.39 28.52 0.37
C VAL A 549 15.92 28.95 1.76
N PHE A 550 14.68 28.63 2.13
CA PHE A 550 14.15 28.85 3.47
C PHE A 550 14.10 27.54 4.26
N VAL A 551 14.55 27.59 5.51
CA VAL A 551 14.40 26.52 6.49
C VAL A 551 13.48 26.98 7.62
N TYR A 552 12.74 26.05 8.21
CA TYR A 552 11.91 26.32 9.37
C TYR A 552 12.71 26.00 10.64
N SER A 553 13.04 27.01 11.44
CA SER A 553 13.80 26.88 12.69
C SER A 553 13.14 27.73 13.77
N ASP A 554 13.01 27.17 14.98
CA ASP A 554 12.49 27.87 16.17
C ASP A 554 11.14 28.58 15.95
N GLY A 555 10.28 27.98 15.12
CA GLY A 555 8.96 28.52 14.77
C GLY A 555 8.96 29.56 13.65
N LEU A 556 10.13 29.87 13.06
CA LEU A 556 10.32 30.92 12.06
C LEU A 556 10.83 30.37 10.72
N LEU A 557 10.42 30.99 9.61
CA LEU A 557 11.08 30.82 8.32
C LEU A 557 12.35 31.69 8.25
N VAL A 558 13.50 31.06 8.06
CA VAL A 558 14.83 31.70 8.04
C VAL A 558 15.54 31.38 6.73
N GLN A 559 16.19 32.38 6.12
CA GLN A 559 17.04 32.19 4.95
C GLN A 559 18.27 31.33 5.31
N SER A 560 18.54 30.32 4.49
CA SER A 560 19.73 29.47 4.59
C SER A 560 20.94 30.09 3.88
N ASN A 561 22.15 29.62 4.19
CA ASN A 561 23.39 29.96 3.49
C ASN A 561 23.59 29.14 2.19
N VAL A 562 22.52 28.49 1.71
CA VAL A 562 22.47 27.70 0.48
C VAL A 562 21.37 28.28 -0.40
N PHE A 563 21.60 28.33 -1.70
CA PHE A 563 20.69 28.93 -2.67
C PHE A 563 20.13 27.86 -3.60
N GLU A 564 18.96 28.11 -4.18
CA GLU A 564 18.30 27.24 -5.15
C GLU A 564 18.49 27.82 -6.55
N LEU A 565 19.30 27.18 -7.38
CA LEU A 565 19.52 27.52 -8.78
C LEU A 565 18.51 26.75 -9.63
N CYS A 566 17.51 27.46 -10.15
CA CYS A 566 16.45 26.92 -11.00
C CYS A 566 16.66 27.34 -12.46
N PHE A 567 16.64 26.38 -13.38
CA PHE A 567 16.86 26.60 -14.81
C PHE A 567 15.85 25.80 -15.65
N VAL A 568 15.65 26.21 -16.91
CA VAL A 568 14.80 25.49 -17.87
C VAL A 568 15.64 25.08 -19.06
N ASP A 569 15.62 23.79 -19.37
CA ASP A 569 16.25 23.23 -20.55
C ASP A 569 15.35 22.15 -21.21
N GLU A 570 15.61 21.85 -22.49
CA GLU A 570 15.02 20.73 -23.22
C GLU A 570 15.93 19.50 -23.13
N LEU A 571 15.49 18.49 -22.37
CA LEU A 571 16.16 17.20 -22.30
C LEU A 571 15.58 16.26 -23.36
N GLY A 572 16.44 15.74 -24.25
CA GLY A 572 16.06 14.79 -25.29
C GLY A 572 15.53 13.44 -24.75
N PRO A 573 14.83 12.64 -25.57
CA PRO A 573 14.29 11.34 -25.18
C PRO A 573 15.41 10.36 -24.80
N PHE A 574 15.36 9.76 -23.60
CA PHE A 574 16.45 8.96 -23.04
C PHE A 574 17.83 9.68 -23.02
N GLY A 575 17.80 11.01 -23.11
CA GLY A 575 18.99 11.84 -23.20
C GLY A 575 19.66 12.08 -21.85
N VAL A 576 20.97 12.26 -21.90
CA VAL A 576 21.80 12.77 -20.82
C VAL A 576 22.25 14.18 -21.21
N SER A 577 22.33 15.09 -20.23
CA SER A 577 22.80 16.46 -20.45
C SER A 577 23.68 16.89 -19.28
N VAL A 578 24.78 17.58 -19.59
CA VAL A 578 25.82 17.97 -18.64
C VAL A 578 25.88 19.50 -18.56
N TYR A 579 26.10 20.01 -17.36
CA TYR A 579 26.23 21.44 -17.07
C TYR A 579 27.40 21.68 -16.12
N GLU A 580 28.19 22.71 -16.36
CA GLU A 580 29.24 23.19 -15.45
C GLU A 580 28.66 24.28 -14.54
N VAL A 581 28.87 24.18 -13.23
CA VAL A 581 28.51 25.23 -12.27
C VAL A 581 29.63 26.28 -12.25
N VAL A 582 29.39 27.45 -12.84
CA VAL A 582 30.36 28.54 -12.95
C VAL A 582 29.91 29.78 -12.19
N GLU A 583 30.83 30.72 -11.94
CA GLU A 583 30.49 32.02 -11.35
C GLU A 583 29.98 32.99 -12.44
N SER A 584 28.90 33.72 -12.15
CA SER A 584 28.28 34.66 -13.10
C SER A 584 29.24 35.78 -13.47
N SER A 585 29.45 35.99 -14.77
CA SER A 585 30.32 37.07 -15.25
C SER A 585 29.72 38.46 -14.97
N THR A 586 30.55 39.50 -14.93
CA THR A 586 30.09 40.88 -14.71
C THR A 586 29.12 41.39 -15.78
N ASN A 587 29.10 40.75 -16.96
CA ASN A 587 28.28 41.15 -18.10
C ASN A 587 26.97 40.34 -18.20
N GLU A 588 26.89 39.19 -17.53
CA GLU A 588 25.76 38.26 -17.52
C GLU A 588 25.36 37.96 -16.07
N GLN A 589 24.75 38.95 -15.41
CA GLN A 589 24.22 38.76 -14.05
C GLN A 589 23.04 37.78 -14.07
N ILE A 590 23.11 36.78 -13.20
CA ILE A 590 22.03 35.82 -13.01
C ILE A 590 20.74 36.50 -12.54
N SER A 591 19.59 36.04 -13.05
CA SER A 591 18.29 36.59 -12.65
C SER A 591 17.99 36.27 -11.18
N MET A 592 17.66 37.30 -10.41
CA MET A 592 17.25 37.17 -9.01
C MET A 592 15.75 37.53 -8.84
N PRO A 593 14.98 36.75 -8.08
CA PRO A 593 13.58 37.02 -7.82
C PRO A 593 13.38 38.22 -6.88
N THR A 594 12.17 38.80 -6.91
CA THR A 594 11.70 39.60 -5.78
C THR A 594 11.16 38.66 -4.69
N ILE A 595 11.62 38.85 -3.47
CA ILE A 595 11.15 38.14 -2.29
C ILE A 595 10.11 39.01 -1.57
N THR A 596 8.91 38.50 -1.37
CA THR A 596 7.86 39.23 -0.64
C THR A 596 7.42 38.43 0.59
N ALA A 597 7.42 39.03 1.77
CA ALA A 597 6.97 38.38 2.99
C ALA A 597 6.29 39.35 3.96
N LYS A 598 5.84 38.85 5.11
CA LYS A 598 5.45 39.71 6.24
C LYS A 598 6.67 40.37 6.86
N ALA A 599 6.46 41.48 7.56
CA ALA A 599 7.53 42.19 8.27
C ALA A 599 8.20 41.27 9.31
N GLY A 600 9.53 41.29 9.36
CA GLY A 600 10.34 40.52 10.32
C GLY A 600 11.16 39.38 9.71
N VAL A 601 10.85 38.92 8.49
CA VAL A 601 11.73 37.99 7.75
C VAL A 601 13.02 38.71 7.37
N LYS A 602 14.18 38.13 7.72
CA LYS A 602 15.50 38.65 7.32
C LYS A 602 15.87 38.08 5.96
N ILE A 603 16.06 38.97 4.99
CA ILE A 603 16.55 38.65 3.64
C ILE A 603 17.83 39.43 3.39
N SER A 604 18.81 38.74 2.81
CA SER A 604 20.07 39.32 2.32
C SER A 604 20.25 38.97 0.84
N GLU A 605 21.10 39.71 0.12
CA GLU A 605 21.38 39.58 -1.32
C GLU A 605 20.21 39.82 -2.30
N PHE A 606 18.96 39.53 -1.92
CA PHE A 606 17.77 39.63 -2.78
C PHE A 606 16.94 40.90 -2.54
N LYS A 607 16.21 41.35 -3.57
CA LYS A 607 15.21 42.41 -3.44
C LYS A 607 14.08 41.94 -2.53
N PHE A 608 13.79 42.71 -1.48
CA PHE A 608 12.75 42.41 -0.50
C PHE A 608 11.61 43.42 -0.52
N ASP A 609 10.38 42.92 -0.59
CA ASP A 609 9.13 43.70 -0.46
C ASP A 609 8.27 43.16 0.70
N ILE A 610 7.44 44.03 1.28
CA ILE A 610 6.50 43.66 2.36
C ILE A 610 5.10 43.47 1.76
N VAL A 611 4.43 42.36 2.10
CA VAL A 611 3.04 42.08 1.70
C VAL A 611 2.11 43.20 2.21
N LYS A 612 1.21 43.68 1.34
CA LYS A 612 0.24 44.75 1.63
C LYS A 612 -1.17 44.32 1.24
N GLY A 613 -2.17 44.80 1.97
CA GLY A 613 -3.57 44.49 1.71
C GLY A 613 -4.03 43.14 2.25
N SER A 614 -5.19 42.67 1.80
CA SER A 614 -5.82 41.40 2.22
C SER A 614 -5.51 40.22 1.29
N VAL A 615 -5.01 40.48 0.09
CA VAL A 615 -4.63 39.48 -0.91
C VAL A 615 -3.39 39.93 -1.68
N PHE A 616 -2.65 38.99 -2.24
CA PHE A 616 -1.59 39.23 -3.22
C PHE A 616 -1.73 38.24 -4.38
N SER A 617 -1.12 38.57 -5.53
CA SER A 617 -1.28 37.77 -6.75
C SER A 617 0.07 37.40 -7.35
N LEU A 618 0.14 36.22 -7.97
CA LEU A 618 1.22 35.82 -8.87
C LEU A 618 0.62 35.50 -10.24
N GLU A 619 1.32 35.89 -11.31
CA GLU A 619 0.89 35.61 -12.68
C GLU A 619 2.03 35.10 -13.56
N ASN A 620 1.66 34.33 -14.58
CA ASN A 620 2.50 33.90 -15.68
C ASN A 620 1.71 34.01 -17.01
N SER A 621 2.27 33.52 -18.12
CA SER A 621 1.64 33.61 -19.44
C SER A 621 0.36 32.78 -19.63
N LEU A 622 0.03 31.87 -18.69
CA LEU A 622 -1.05 30.89 -18.76
C LEU A 622 -2.17 31.16 -17.74
N PHE A 623 -1.85 31.67 -16.54
CA PHE A 623 -2.83 31.95 -15.49
C PHE A 623 -2.33 32.99 -14.48
N SER A 624 -3.26 33.60 -13.74
CA SER A 624 -3.01 34.31 -12.50
C SER A 624 -3.58 33.54 -11.31
N ALA A 625 -2.97 33.68 -10.14
CA ALA A 625 -3.39 33.05 -8.89
C ALA A 625 -3.40 34.10 -7.77
N GLN A 626 -4.50 34.15 -7.00
CA GLN A 626 -4.64 35.02 -5.85
C GLN A 626 -4.46 34.24 -4.55
N PHE A 627 -3.76 34.84 -3.59
CA PHE A 627 -3.42 34.26 -2.31
C PHE A 627 -3.87 35.17 -1.17
N ASP A 628 -4.18 34.56 -0.02
CA ASP A 628 -4.56 35.29 1.18
C ASP A 628 -3.35 35.92 1.86
N ALA A 629 -3.39 37.23 2.14
CA ALA A 629 -2.26 37.92 2.76
C ALA A 629 -2.06 37.58 4.25
N VAL A 630 -3.04 36.94 4.90
CA VAL A 630 -2.97 36.52 6.31
C VAL A 630 -2.45 35.09 6.44
N THR A 631 -2.87 34.16 5.57
CA THR A 631 -2.46 32.75 5.65
C THR A 631 -1.43 32.32 4.60
N GLY A 632 -1.27 33.07 3.51
CA GLY A 632 -0.47 32.65 2.35
C GLY A 632 -1.13 31.56 1.48
N PHE A 633 -2.33 31.09 1.83
CA PHE A 633 -3.03 30.04 1.07
C PHE A 633 -3.66 30.57 -0.22
N LEU A 634 -3.76 29.68 -1.21
CA LEU A 634 -4.40 29.93 -2.50
C LEU A 634 -5.91 30.16 -2.33
N LYS A 635 -6.43 31.29 -2.84
CA LYS A 635 -7.85 31.66 -2.82
C LYS A 635 -8.54 31.52 -4.18
N SER A 636 -7.80 31.73 -5.28
CA SER A 636 -8.34 31.54 -6.61
C SER A 636 -7.25 31.34 -7.66
N VAL A 637 -7.63 30.70 -8.77
CA VAL A 637 -6.83 30.60 -10.00
C VAL A 637 -7.69 31.07 -11.16
N THR A 638 -7.19 32.00 -11.96
CA THR A 638 -7.83 32.47 -13.18
C THR A 638 -6.95 32.05 -14.36
N PRO A 639 -7.29 30.95 -15.06
CA PRO A 639 -6.64 30.61 -16.32
C PRO A 639 -6.93 31.71 -17.34
N LYS A 640 -5.93 32.02 -18.18
CA LYS A 640 -6.05 33.02 -19.24
C LYS A 640 -7.22 32.68 -20.17
N ASP A 641 -8.01 33.68 -20.53
CA ASP A 641 -9.24 33.57 -21.34
C ASP A 641 -10.37 32.71 -20.72
N HIS A 642 -10.26 32.33 -19.45
CA HIS A 642 -11.27 31.59 -18.70
C HIS A 642 -11.76 32.34 -17.45
N LYS A 643 -12.81 31.81 -16.80
CA LYS A 643 -13.34 32.37 -15.56
C LYS A 643 -12.44 32.01 -14.38
N GLU A 644 -12.44 32.88 -13.37
CA GLU A 644 -11.85 32.62 -12.06
C GLU A 644 -12.45 31.35 -11.44
N ILE A 645 -11.58 30.49 -10.92
CA ILE A 645 -11.90 29.31 -10.13
C ILE A 645 -11.54 29.63 -8.69
N LEU A 646 -12.55 29.74 -7.83
CA LEU A 646 -12.34 29.92 -6.39
C LEU A 646 -11.81 28.62 -5.77
N VAL A 647 -10.84 28.75 -4.86
CA VAL A 647 -10.17 27.65 -4.17
C VAL A 647 -10.25 27.92 -2.67
N ASP A 648 -10.73 26.93 -1.91
CA ASP A 648 -10.78 27.01 -0.45
C ASP A 648 -9.77 26.04 0.19
N LEU A 649 -8.48 26.42 0.16
CA LEU A 649 -7.41 25.59 0.74
C LEU A 649 -7.35 25.76 2.26
N HIS A 650 -7.52 24.66 2.99
CA HIS A 650 -7.43 24.60 4.45
C HIS A 650 -7.03 23.19 4.93
N TYR A 651 -6.56 23.11 6.17
CA TYR A 651 -6.22 21.84 6.82
C TYR A 651 -7.35 21.40 7.74
N VAL A 652 -7.67 20.11 7.72
CA VAL A 652 -8.62 19.49 8.65
C VAL A 652 -7.96 18.28 9.32
N HIS A 653 -8.42 17.93 10.52
CA HIS A 653 -8.03 16.71 11.20
C HIS A 653 -9.26 15.91 11.65
N TYR A 654 -9.10 14.60 11.73
CA TYR A 654 -10.10 13.70 12.32
C TYR A 654 -9.57 13.19 13.66
N GLY A 655 -10.43 13.14 14.68
CA GLY A 655 -10.12 12.39 15.91
C GLY A 655 -10.38 10.90 15.71
N ALA A 656 -9.76 10.06 16.54
CA ALA A 656 -10.13 8.65 16.64
C ALA A 656 -11.23 8.47 17.70
N ARG A 657 -12.18 7.55 17.46
CA ARG A 657 -13.20 7.21 18.48
C ARG A 657 -12.53 6.78 19.78
N GLY A 658 -13.03 7.29 20.91
CA GLY A 658 -12.60 6.84 22.22
C GLY A 658 -13.12 5.44 22.56
N TYR A 659 -12.33 4.65 23.29
CA TYR A 659 -12.72 3.32 23.75
C TYR A 659 -14.05 3.35 24.51
N LYS A 660 -15.03 2.59 24.01
CA LYS A 660 -16.32 2.36 24.68
C LYS A 660 -16.52 0.86 24.87
N GLN A 661 -16.87 0.49 26.10
CA GLN A 661 -17.34 -0.86 26.39
C GLN A 661 -18.82 -0.95 25.98
N LEU A 662 -19.12 -1.76 24.96
CA LEU A 662 -20.48 -1.94 24.47
C LEU A 662 -21.29 -2.73 25.49
N LYS A 663 -22.62 -2.56 25.49
CA LYS A 663 -23.54 -3.30 26.39
C LYS A 663 -23.51 -4.83 26.17
N SER A 664 -22.90 -5.30 25.08
CA SER A 664 -22.63 -6.70 24.77
C SER A 664 -21.37 -7.27 25.43
N GLY A 665 -20.57 -6.45 26.13
CA GLY A 665 -19.29 -6.84 26.74
C GLY A 665 -18.07 -6.67 25.84
N ASN A 666 -18.27 -6.46 24.54
CA ASN A 666 -17.18 -6.21 23.58
C ASN A 666 -16.73 -4.74 23.62
N ALA A 667 -15.49 -4.48 23.22
CA ALA A 667 -14.98 -3.13 22.99
C ALA A 667 -15.44 -2.58 21.62
N ASP A 668 -15.56 -1.27 21.50
CA ASP A 668 -15.70 -0.56 20.21
C ASP A 668 -14.38 -0.63 19.41
N ASN A 669 -14.48 -0.63 18.08
CA ASN A 669 -13.31 -0.67 17.19
C ASN A 669 -12.69 0.73 17.08
N LEU A 670 -11.40 0.83 17.39
CA LEU A 670 -10.63 2.06 17.29
C LEU A 670 -10.05 2.23 15.87
N SER A 671 -9.73 3.47 15.49
CA SER A 671 -8.85 3.72 14.34
C SER A 671 -7.47 3.10 14.57
N GLY A 672 -6.84 2.64 13.49
CA GLY A 672 -5.50 2.05 13.52
C GLY A 672 -4.91 1.98 12.10
N ALA A 673 -3.85 1.19 11.90
CA ALA A 673 -3.16 1.13 10.61
C ALA A 673 -4.07 0.71 9.44
N TYR A 674 -5.05 -0.19 9.69
CA TYR A 674 -6.04 -0.67 8.71
C TYR A 674 -7.36 0.13 8.72
N LEU A 675 -7.78 0.63 9.89
CA LEU A 675 -9.13 1.15 10.10
C LEU A 675 -9.12 2.67 10.28
N PHE A 676 -9.84 3.38 9.40
CA PHE A 676 -10.16 4.79 9.58
C PHE A 676 -11.58 4.93 10.15
N LEU A 677 -11.68 5.06 11.47
CA LEU A 677 -12.94 5.14 12.22
C LEU A 677 -13.00 6.47 13.00
N PRO A 678 -13.30 7.59 12.31
CA PRO A 678 -13.24 8.91 12.93
C PRO A 678 -14.28 9.10 14.03
N ASP A 679 -13.97 10.00 14.97
CA ASP A 679 -14.83 10.38 16.11
C ASP A 679 -16.01 11.29 15.73
N GLY A 680 -16.01 11.80 14.50
CA GLY A 680 -17.05 12.65 13.91
C GLY A 680 -16.64 13.15 12.53
N GLU A 681 -17.21 14.28 12.13
CA GLU A 681 -16.76 15.03 10.95
C GLU A 681 -15.35 15.61 11.14
N ALA A 682 -14.73 16.00 10.03
CA ALA A 682 -13.41 16.64 10.05
C ALA A 682 -13.48 17.97 10.81
N LYS A 683 -12.54 18.20 11.71
CA LYS A 683 -12.40 19.45 12.45
C LYS A 683 -11.37 20.32 11.73
N GLU A 684 -11.77 21.52 11.35
CA GLU A 684 -10.87 22.47 10.71
C GLU A 684 -9.78 22.94 11.68
N ILE A 685 -8.54 22.97 11.22
CA ILE A 685 -7.41 23.51 11.96
C ILE A 685 -7.45 25.03 11.77
N PRO A 686 -7.48 25.83 12.86
CA PRO A 686 -7.70 27.26 12.77
C PRO A 686 -6.80 27.95 11.73
N ARG A 687 -7.41 28.71 10.82
CA ARG A 687 -6.72 29.56 9.84
C ARG A 687 -6.13 30.80 10.51
N THR A 688 -5.18 30.58 11.43
CA THR A 688 -4.42 31.63 12.09
C THR A 688 -3.50 32.35 11.11
N GLU A 689 -2.98 33.48 11.55
CA GLU A 689 -1.84 34.15 10.91
C GLU A 689 -0.67 33.16 10.76
N GLN A 690 -0.38 32.77 9.51
CA GLN A 690 0.77 31.94 9.18
C GLN A 690 1.96 32.79 8.75
N GLN A 691 3.16 32.22 8.87
CA GLN A 691 4.33 32.75 8.19
C GLN A 691 4.40 32.21 6.77
N PHE A 692 4.71 33.08 5.81
CA PHE A 692 4.98 32.67 4.45
C PHE A 692 5.98 33.59 3.77
N VAL A 693 6.62 33.07 2.73
CA VAL A 693 7.48 33.81 1.82
C VAL A 693 7.03 33.55 0.39
N VAL A 694 6.97 34.61 -0.40
CA VAL A 694 6.69 34.61 -1.83
C VAL A 694 8.01 34.83 -2.57
N ILE A 695 8.29 33.98 -3.54
CA ILE A 695 9.41 34.10 -4.47
C ILE A 695 8.80 34.41 -5.84
N ASP A 696 9.02 35.63 -6.36
CA ASP A 696 8.55 36.05 -7.67
C ASP A 696 9.74 36.22 -8.63
N GLY A 697 10.01 35.16 -9.41
CA GLY A 697 11.12 35.09 -10.37
C GLY A 697 10.67 34.76 -11.80
N PRO A 698 11.54 34.99 -12.81
CA PRO A 698 11.21 34.82 -14.23
C PRO A 698 11.16 33.36 -14.70
N VAL A 699 11.79 32.42 -13.99
CA VAL A 699 11.80 30.98 -14.28
C VAL A 699 10.79 30.23 -13.41
N MET A 700 10.73 30.54 -12.11
CA MET A 700 9.81 29.93 -11.17
C MET A 700 9.28 30.95 -10.17
N LYS A 701 7.97 30.87 -9.90
CA LYS A 701 7.28 31.61 -8.84
C LYS A 701 6.76 30.61 -7.80
N ARG A 702 6.90 30.92 -6.51
CA ARG A 702 6.59 30.00 -5.41
C ARG A 702 6.02 30.75 -4.21
N VAL A 703 5.04 30.18 -3.52
CA VAL A 703 4.61 30.61 -2.19
C VAL A 703 4.92 29.48 -1.23
N ILE A 704 5.75 29.75 -0.23
CA ILE A 704 6.14 28.80 0.82
C ILE A 704 5.44 29.25 2.09
N VAL A 705 4.52 28.44 2.62
CA VAL A 705 3.80 28.69 3.86
C VAL A 705 4.32 27.74 4.94
N ALA A 706 4.62 28.25 6.12
CA ALA A 706 4.90 27.43 7.28
C ALA A 706 3.63 26.63 7.64
N GLY A 707 3.78 25.33 7.92
CA GLY A 707 2.66 24.51 8.37
C GLY A 707 2.08 25.04 9.70
N PRO A 708 0.78 24.78 10.00
CA PRO A 708 0.19 25.23 11.25
C PRO A 708 1.02 24.77 12.47
N PRO A 709 1.33 25.62 13.44
CA PRO A 709 2.29 25.30 14.52
C PRO A 709 1.81 24.16 15.43
N ASP A 710 0.49 23.95 15.53
CA ASP A 710 -0.12 22.85 16.29
C ASP A 710 0.02 21.48 15.58
N LEU A 711 0.34 21.49 14.29
CA LEU A 711 0.58 20.29 13.48
C LEU A 711 2.05 19.91 13.50
N LYS A 712 2.39 18.88 14.28
CA LYS A 712 3.67 18.16 14.17
C LYS A 712 3.71 17.30 12.89
N ILE A 713 3.58 17.94 11.73
CA ILE A 713 3.84 17.32 10.43
C ILE A 713 5.36 17.32 10.24
N LEU A 714 5.97 16.15 10.47
CA LEU A 714 7.42 15.89 10.40
C LEU A 714 8.21 16.57 11.55
N GLN A 715 8.33 15.85 12.67
CA GLN A 715 9.49 15.91 13.56
C GLN A 715 10.26 14.59 13.42
#